data_AF-A0A940TCM1-F1
#
_entry.id   AF-A0A940TCM1-F1
#
_cell.length_a   1.000
_cell.length_b   1.000
_cell.length_c   1.000
_cell.angle_alpha   90.00
_cell.angle_beta   90.00
_cell.angle_gamma   90.00
#
_symmetry.space_group_name_H-M   'P 1'
#
loop_
_entity.id
_entity.type
_entity.pdbx_description
1 polymer ?
#
loop_
_entity_poly.entity_id
_entity_poly.type
_entity_poly.pdbx_seq_one_letter_code
_entity_poly.pdbx_strand_id
1 'polypeptide(L)'
;MKQSKKYQKEKFVMNKRFLSILLAVVMVFTMIPLTAFANGNALLTLEELREEKGAITVEAYNIGHGFLVEPSLYTKEGKSTGDITVDFLTSKNINYQGSTSYFSGFEFDDTVAPQYPDYLEPYLGELNNEGDGNGYLAEFDYSQYAGWVYTINDWWASLGADSSVPGQEITDYNTGEPVVLGDIIRWHYTVYGYGADCGFPSNVMAEYMGGNLFTQEDKSDLIFILAAINDYYGNLATDNVYETALAVAADPLATADDITAQEAALTSYIENTFFGNEETPREAQDVSAVLNAVMAQLATTVAEPSFSSTGGEWTVLSLARGEYYAKNNAYFTGYYNRIVEMVNETAASVNLNGALQKNKSTENSRLIVALSSIGKDATAVGDWNLVTPYNDFDWIKKQGINGPIWALIALDSNGYVTTDSTIRQQCVDYILEKQLDDGGWALSGTTADPDMTGMALQALRAYKDQSAVSAAAEEAFNRLSSIQNDNGGYASWGTVNSESCAQVIVACTAWGINPDTDSRFIKNDNSVVDALLDHYLENEALFEHVANSGSDLMATEQATYALVAYKRFMNSKTALYDMSDVTFEGKDEVVVGKPKATLGLPAQITDDIGKTFNATISLDQWDNTAGYKLIDFIVDVPEGLSVTAVTAGNRLGGGTVNYNLEAGTGKLRVVYFDANNHSDITVSGNAFPAQFFTVTFKVDVANEGDKLGVNISGMSIKLNSDSTEENAMIIVDTANATGSIDVVKGISYSAVCLYTGDDVDLIPSTKKAIAVSVVGIENATKLTYNDGTNEYEFKYSAEITEKTGVATYVALVDASIDMIKFATKTNFTFTEDTASEITFGDSNGDGVINAQDALAAVDTWLRKTDAPDDAEILALNVNSDSRINTFDALGIVEAFVDDSEYLIVTKAATLSTNN
;
A
#
# COMPACT_ATOMS: atom_id res chain seq x y z
N MET A 1 -34.67 -17.31 35.57
CA MET A 1 -33.46 -17.47 36.41
C MET A 1 -32.40 -18.29 35.67
N LYS A 2 -31.31 -17.61 35.30
CA LYS A 2 -29.91 -18.03 35.14
C LYS A 2 -29.47 -19.35 34.45
N GLN A 3 -30.34 -20.15 33.81
CA GLN A 3 -29.89 -21.30 32.99
C GLN A 3 -30.28 -21.31 31.51
N SER A 4 -31.21 -20.46 31.04
CA SER A 4 -31.59 -20.41 29.60
C SER A 4 -30.84 -19.38 28.74
N LYS A 5 -29.97 -18.54 29.34
CA LYS A 5 -29.13 -17.59 28.58
C LYS A 5 -27.75 -18.15 28.19
N LYS A 6 -27.35 -19.32 28.70
CA LYS A 6 -26.06 -19.96 28.37
C LYS A 6 -26.14 -20.79 27.07
N TYR A 7 -27.33 -21.28 26.72
CA TYR A 7 -27.58 -22.11 25.52
C TYR A 7 -27.74 -21.34 24.20
N GLN A 8 -27.79 -20.01 24.23
CA GLN A 8 -27.88 -19.16 23.03
C GLN A 8 -26.54 -18.51 22.64
N LYS A 9 -25.52 -18.59 23.50
CA LYS A 9 -24.19 -17.99 23.25
C LYS A 9 -23.17 -18.97 22.63
N GLU A 10 -23.41 -20.28 22.75
CA GLU A 10 -22.54 -21.33 22.18
C GLU A 10 -22.89 -21.71 20.72
N LYS A 11 -24.04 -21.26 20.19
CA LYS A 11 -24.45 -21.53 18.80
C LYS A 11 -23.85 -20.57 17.77
N PHE A 12 -23.15 -19.52 18.19
CA PHE A 12 -22.61 -18.49 17.29
C PHE A 12 -21.11 -18.68 16.97
N VAL A 13 -20.41 -19.59 17.67
CA VAL A 13 -18.96 -19.79 17.51
C VAL A 13 -18.64 -20.95 16.55
N MET A 14 -19.61 -21.83 16.26
CA MET A 14 -19.40 -23.02 15.43
C MET A 14 -19.49 -22.78 13.92
N ASN A 15 -19.89 -21.59 13.48
CA ASN A 15 -20.17 -21.29 12.07
C ASN A 15 -18.97 -20.72 11.27
N LYS A 16 -17.83 -20.44 11.92
CA LYS A 16 -16.65 -19.86 11.24
C LYS A 16 -15.68 -20.90 10.66
N ARG A 17 -15.67 -22.14 11.19
CA ARG A 17 -14.81 -23.24 10.69
C ARG A 17 -15.41 -24.00 9.50
N PHE A 18 -16.75 -24.03 9.38
CA PHE A 18 -17.42 -24.64 8.23
C PHE A 18 -17.39 -23.72 6.99
N LEU A 19 -17.36 -22.39 7.21
CA LEU A 19 -17.26 -21.39 6.15
C LEU A 19 -15.84 -21.32 5.54
N SER A 20 -14.79 -21.58 6.32
CA SER A 20 -13.40 -21.59 5.86
C SER A 20 -13.03 -22.83 5.05
N ILE A 21 -13.63 -24.00 5.35
CA ILE A 21 -13.46 -25.22 4.54
C ILE A 21 -14.27 -25.14 3.24
N LEU A 22 -15.43 -24.48 3.25
CA LEU A 22 -16.21 -24.22 2.04
C LEU A 22 -15.53 -23.20 1.12
N LEU A 23 -14.86 -22.17 1.66
CA LEU A 23 -14.06 -21.23 0.86
C LEU A 23 -12.78 -21.87 0.29
N ALA A 24 -12.14 -22.80 1.01
CA ALA A 24 -10.96 -23.52 0.50
C ALA A 24 -11.32 -24.49 -0.65
N VAL A 25 -12.52 -25.09 -0.63
CA VAL A 25 -13.00 -25.95 -1.72
C VAL A 25 -13.52 -25.13 -2.93
N VAL A 26 -13.95 -23.89 -2.71
CA VAL A 26 -14.34 -22.96 -3.79
C VAL A 26 -13.11 -22.29 -4.44
N MET A 27 -12.02 -22.06 -3.70
CA MET A 27 -10.77 -21.49 -4.25
C MET A 27 -9.91 -22.49 -5.05
N VAL A 28 -10.13 -23.81 -4.89
CA VAL A 28 -9.39 -24.85 -5.64
C VAL A 28 -10.08 -25.23 -6.96
N PHE A 29 -11.28 -24.71 -7.24
CA PHE A 29 -12.02 -24.96 -8.50
C PHE A 29 -12.20 -23.73 -9.40
N THR A 30 -11.53 -22.61 -9.12
CA THR A 30 -11.59 -21.39 -9.95
C THR A 30 -10.29 -21.08 -10.70
N MET A 31 -9.32 -21.99 -10.70
CA MET A 31 -8.17 -21.96 -11.62
C MET A 31 -8.45 -22.86 -12.82
N ILE A 32 -9.42 -22.42 -13.63
CA ILE A 32 -9.46 -22.74 -15.06
C ILE A 32 -9.51 -21.36 -15.72
N PRO A 33 -8.56 -20.99 -16.59
CA PRO A 33 -8.68 -19.75 -17.34
C PRO A 33 -9.88 -19.89 -18.29
N LEU A 34 -11.02 -19.34 -17.87
CA LEU A 34 -12.12 -19.02 -18.77
C LEU A 34 -11.87 -17.62 -19.30
N THR A 35 -10.92 -17.47 -20.23
CA THR A 35 -10.81 -16.28 -21.07
C THR A 35 -11.60 -16.52 -22.35
N ALA A 36 -12.93 -16.46 -22.23
CA ALA A 36 -13.77 -16.11 -23.37
C ALA A 36 -13.91 -14.59 -23.41
N PHE A 37 -12.86 -13.90 -23.89
CA PHE A 37 -13.00 -12.53 -24.38
C PHE A 37 -13.49 -12.61 -25.83
N ALA A 38 -14.77 -12.27 -26.03
CA ALA A 38 -15.27 -11.99 -27.37
C ALA A 38 -14.77 -10.60 -27.80
N ASN A 39 -13.75 -10.56 -28.68
CA ASN A 39 -13.73 -9.75 -29.90
C ASN A 39 -12.37 -9.88 -30.63
N GLY A 40 -12.40 -10.51 -31.81
CA GLY A 40 -11.27 -10.72 -32.72
C GLY A 40 -10.67 -12.13 -32.55
N ASN A 41 -10.80 -13.01 -33.56
CA ASN A 41 -10.23 -14.36 -33.52
C ASN A 41 -8.70 -14.26 -33.35
N ALA A 42 -8.19 -14.52 -32.15
CA ALA A 42 -6.77 -14.79 -31.96
C ALA A 42 -6.44 -16.13 -32.64
N LEU A 43 -5.32 -16.18 -33.38
CA LEU A 43 -4.81 -17.42 -33.95
C LEU A 43 -4.34 -18.31 -32.78
N LEU A 44 -4.68 -19.60 -32.83
CA LEU A 44 -4.19 -20.62 -31.90
C LEU A 44 -2.72 -20.92 -32.21
N THR A 45 -1.91 -21.20 -31.18
CA THR A 45 -0.56 -21.79 -31.34
C THR A 45 -0.64 -23.22 -31.92
N LEU A 46 0.48 -23.78 -32.38
CA LEU A 46 0.51 -25.15 -32.92
C LEU A 46 0.03 -26.19 -31.90
N GLU A 47 0.40 -26.03 -30.63
CA GLU A 47 0.01 -26.93 -29.54
C GLU A 47 -1.50 -26.88 -29.30
N GLU A 48 -2.07 -25.67 -29.18
CA GLU A 48 -3.52 -25.47 -29.01
C GLU A 48 -4.31 -25.95 -30.23
N LEU A 49 -3.82 -25.69 -31.44
CA LEU A 49 -4.47 -26.13 -32.68
C LEU A 49 -4.48 -27.66 -32.78
N ARG A 50 -3.43 -28.33 -32.30
CA ARG A 50 -3.33 -29.79 -32.26
C ARG A 50 -4.30 -30.43 -31.28
N GLU A 51 -4.80 -29.71 -30.28
CA GLU A 51 -5.88 -30.23 -29.43
C GLU A 51 -7.17 -30.45 -30.22
N GLU A 52 -7.44 -29.61 -31.23
CA GLU A 52 -8.70 -29.59 -31.98
C GLU A 52 -8.63 -30.28 -33.35
N LYS A 53 -7.44 -30.32 -33.96
CA LYS A 53 -7.24 -30.71 -35.36
C LYS A 53 -6.26 -31.87 -35.50
N GLY A 54 -6.55 -32.76 -36.44
CA GLY A 54 -5.57 -33.70 -36.98
C GLY A 54 -5.18 -33.29 -38.40
N ALA A 55 -4.26 -34.02 -39.02
CA ALA A 55 -3.85 -33.78 -40.40
C ALA A 55 -4.08 -35.02 -41.28
N ILE A 56 -4.39 -34.79 -42.55
CA ILE A 56 -4.57 -35.82 -43.57
C ILE A 56 -3.89 -35.43 -44.88
N THR A 57 -3.31 -36.42 -45.56
CA THR A 57 -2.65 -36.24 -46.88
C THR A 57 -2.74 -37.50 -47.73
N VAL A 58 -2.59 -37.33 -49.05
CA VAL A 58 -2.49 -38.42 -50.03
C VAL A 58 -1.22 -38.19 -50.84
N GLU A 59 -0.29 -39.13 -50.80
CA GLU A 59 0.98 -39.06 -51.54
C GLU A 59 0.76 -39.29 -53.04
N ALA A 60 1.64 -38.74 -53.87
CA ALA A 60 1.61 -38.95 -55.33
C ALA A 60 2.18 -40.33 -55.71
N TYR A 61 2.03 -40.73 -56.98
CA TYR A 61 2.57 -41.91 -57.68
C TYR A 61 3.27 -42.99 -56.83
N ASN A 62 4.39 -42.68 -56.18
CA ASN A 62 4.95 -43.46 -55.06
C ASN A 62 5.57 -42.53 -54.02
N ILE A 63 5.86 -43.09 -52.85
CA ILE A 63 6.58 -42.44 -51.76
C ILE A 63 7.88 -41.84 -52.30
N GLY A 64 8.12 -40.55 -52.03
CA GLY A 64 9.29 -39.80 -52.51
C GLY A 64 9.00 -38.75 -53.59
N HIS A 65 7.80 -38.75 -54.17
CA HIS A 65 7.47 -37.90 -55.33
C HIS A 65 6.45 -36.81 -55.04
N GLY A 66 6.32 -36.42 -53.78
CA GLY A 66 5.41 -35.36 -53.34
C GLY A 66 4.00 -35.87 -53.08
N PHE A 67 3.02 -34.98 -53.23
CA PHE A 67 1.66 -35.21 -52.78
C PHE A 67 0.66 -35.08 -53.92
N LEU A 68 -0.27 -36.04 -54.01
CA LEU A 68 -1.50 -35.87 -54.78
C LEU A 68 -2.38 -34.80 -54.12
N VAL A 69 -2.41 -34.82 -52.78
CA VAL A 69 -3.00 -33.77 -51.95
C VAL A 69 -2.07 -33.43 -50.80
N GLU A 70 -1.57 -32.21 -50.77
CA GLU A 70 -0.73 -31.71 -49.69
C GLU A 70 -1.43 -31.82 -48.32
N PRO A 71 -0.66 -31.91 -47.22
CA PRO A 71 -1.20 -31.98 -45.87
C PRO A 71 -2.27 -30.93 -45.61
N SER A 72 -3.38 -31.37 -45.05
CA SER A 72 -4.55 -30.54 -44.76
C SER A 72 -5.15 -30.91 -43.40
N LEU A 73 -5.75 -29.94 -42.72
CA LEU A 73 -6.35 -30.14 -41.41
C LEU A 73 -7.74 -30.77 -41.53
N TYR A 74 -8.06 -31.65 -40.58
CA TYR A 74 -9.42 -32.11 -40.32
C TYR A 74 -9.80 -31.91 -38.85
N THR A 75 -11.10 -31.82 -38.55
CA THR A 75 -11.59 -31.70 -37.16
C THR A 75 -11.70 -33.07 -36.50
N LYS A 76 -11.19 -33.20 -35.27
CA LYS A 76 -11.30 -34.43 -34.47
C LYS A 76 -12.75 -34.64 -33.99
N GLU A 77 -13.59 -35.32 -34.78
CA GLU A 77 -15.02 -35.53 -34.48
C GLU A 77 -15.38 -36.98 -34.05
N GLY A 78 -14.39 -37.80 -33.68
CA GLY A 78 -14.63 -39.23 -33.36
C GLY A 78 -15.10 -40.06 -34.55
N LYS A 79 -14.88 -39.58 -35.77
CA LYS A 79 -15.13 -40.26 -37.04
C LYS A 79 -14.06 -41.34 -37.30
N SER A 80 -14.42 -42.37 -38.06
CA SER A 80 -13.43 -43.34 -38.55
C SER A 80 -12.46 -42.69 -39.53
N THR A 81 -11.25 -43.22 -39.66
CA THR A 81 -10.27 -42.81 -40.67
C THR A 81 -10.86 -42.86 -42.07
N GLY A 82 -11.73 -43.84 -42.35
CA GLY A 82 -12.46 -43.95 -43.60
C GLY A 82 -13.41 -42.78 -43.86
N ASP A 83 -14.21 -42.41 -42.86
CA ASP A 83 -15.13 -41.26 -42.97
C ASP A 83 -14.37 -39.94 -43.10
N ILE A 84 -13.28 -39.77 -42.33
CA ILE A 84 -12.39 -38.61 -42.43
C ILE A 84 -11.79 -38.52 -43.85
N THR A 85 -11.38 -39.65 -44.41
CA THR A 85 -10.83 -39.71 -45.78
C THR A 85 -11.88 -39.34 -46.82
N VAL A 86 -13.13 -39.80 -46.69
CA VAL A 86 -14.21 -39.41 -47.60
C VAL A 86 -14.50 -37.91 -47.52
N ASP A 87 -14.61 -37.35 -46.31
CA ASP A 87 -14.81 -35.92 -46.10
C ASP A 87 -13.67 -35.10 -46.73
N PHE A 88 -12.43 -35.55 -46.52
CA PHE A 88 -11.23 -34.93 -47.08
C PHE A 88 -11.22 -34.94 -48.61
N LEU A 89 -11.34 -36.10 -49.25
CA LEU A 89 -11.36 -36.23 -50.71
C LEU A 89 -12.51 -35.44 -51.34
N THR A 90 -13.68 -35.45 -50.69
CA THR A 90 -14.83 -34.65 -51.13
C THR A 90 -14.52 -33.16 -51.07
N SER A 91 -13.89 -32.69 -49.99
CA SER A 91 -13.51 -31.28 -49.83
C SER A 91 -12.50 -30.80 -50.88
N LYS A 92 -11.66 -31.70 -51.39
CA LYS A 92 -10.66 -31.44 -52.43
C LYS A 92 -11.13 -31.78 -53.84
N ASN A 93 -12.39 -32.24 -53.98
CA ASN A 93 -13.02 -32.64 -55.24
C ASN A 93 -12.24 -33.74 -55.99
N ILE A 94 -11.85 -34.78 -55.26
CA ILE A 94 -11.12 -35.94 -55.80
C ILE A 94 -12.04 -37.16 -55.77
N ASN A 95 -12.23 -37.81 -56.92
CA ASN A 95 -12.99 -39.05 -56.99
C ASN A 95 -12.16 -40.23 -56.45
N TYR A 96 -12.84 -41.24 -55.93
CA TYR A 96 -12.21 -42.45 -55.41
C TYR A 96 -13.01 -43.71 -55.75
N GLN A 97 -12.33 -44.84 -55.71
CA GLN A 97 -12.89 -46.18 -55.83
C GLN A 97 -12.81 -46.92 -54.49
N GLY A 98 -13.77 -47.81 -54.22
CA GLY A 98 -13.83 -48.58 -52.98
C GLY A 98 -14.89 -48.06 -52.00
N SER A 99 -14.60 -48.18 -50.70
CA SER A 99 -15.49 -47.82 -49.60
C SER A 99 -14.70 -47.30 -48.40
N THR A 100 -15.37 -46.80 -47.35
CA THR A 100 -14.71 -46.33 -46.13
C THR A 100 -13.86 -47.39 -45.43
N SER A 101 -14.12 -48.68 -45.66
CA SER A 101 -13.27 -49.77 -45.14
C SER A 101 -11.95 -49.93 -45.89
N TYR A 102 -11.94 -49.68 -47.20
CA TYR A 102 -10.78 -49.82 -48.08
C TYR A 102 -10.98 -49.02 -49.38
N PHE A 103 -10.03 -48.15 -49.68
CA PHE A 103 -10.00 -47.35 -50.91
C PHE A 103 -9.12 -48.05 -51.93
N SER A 104 -9.73 -48.53 -53.02
CA SER A 104 -9.05 -49.31 -54.05
C SER A 104 -8.41 -48.45 -55.13
N GLY A 105 -8.68 -47.13 -55.14
CA GLY A 105 -8.05 -46.20 -56.07
C GLY A 105 -8.45 -44.75 -55.84
N PHE A 106 -7.58 -43.81 -56.16
CA PHE A 106 -7.83 -42.37 -56.15
C PHE A 106 -7.69 -41.80 -57.57
N GLU A 107 -8.53 -40.82 -57.92
CA GLU A 107 -8.51 -40.18 -59.24
C GLU A 107 -7.16 -39.53 -59.52
N PHE A 108 -6.52 -39.98 -60.59
CA PHE A 108 -5.15 -39.61 -60.92
C PHE A 108 -4.81 -39.96 -62.38
N ASP A 109 -3.78 -39.32 -62.95
CA ASP A 109 -3.36 -39.59 -64.33
C ASP A 109 -2.51 -40.86 -64.43
N ASP A 110 -3.17 -42.02 -64.47
CA ASP A 110 -2.55 -43.35 -64.60
C ASP A 110 -1.90 -43.60 -65.98
N THR A 111 -1.98 -42.63 -66.90
CA THR A 111 -1.26 -42.69 -68.18
C THR A 111 0.22 -42.31 -68.05
N VAL A 112 0.61 -41.72 -66.92
CA VAL A 112 2.01 -41.42 -66.59
C VAL A 112 2.56 -42.55 -65.73
N ALA A 113 3.63 -43.21 -66.19
CA ALA A 113 4.29 -44.23 -65.39
C ALA A 113 4.78 -43.62 -64.05
N PRO A 114 4.54 -44.28 -62.91
CA PRO A 114 4.95 -43.78 -61.62
C PRO A 114 6.46 -43.58 -61.59
N GLN A 115 6.90 -42.53 -60.94
CA GLN A 115 8.31 -42.36 -60.62
C GLN A 115 8.60 -43.04 -59.29
N TYR A 116 9.73 -43.73 -59.23
CA TYR A 116 10.14 -44.52 -58.07
C TYR A 116 11.50 -44.03 -57.61
N PRO A 117 11.77 -44.02 -56.29
CA PRO A 117 13.11 -43.81 -55.78
C PRO A 117 14.12 -44.85 -56.29
N ASP A 118 15.38 -44.44 -56.47
CA ASP A 118 16.47 -45.30 -56.99
C ASP A 118 16.64 -46.62 -56.21
N TYR A 119 16.31 -46.65 -54.92
CA TYR A 119 16.44 -47.87 -54.11
C TYR A 119 15.48 -48.98 -54.53
N LEU A 120 14.43 -48.67 -55.29
CA LEU A 120 13.50 -49.66 -55.83
C LEU A 120 14.00 -50.31 -57.12
N GLU A 121 14.91 -49.70 -57.88
CA GLU A 121 15.39 -50.24 -59.17
C GLU A 121 15.74 -51.75 -59.15
N PRO A 122 16.41 -52.31 -58.10
CA PRO A 122 16.73 -53.74 -58.05
C PRO A 122 15.52 -54.67 -57.89
N TYR A 123 14.38 -54.15 -57.44
CA TYR A 123 13.16 -54.89 -57.09
C TYR A 123 12.05 -54.75 -58.14
N LEU A 124 12.15 -53.73 -59.00
CA LEU A 124 11.13 -53.35 -60.00
C LEU A 124 11.25 -54.08 -61.34
N GLY A 125 12.01 -55.18 -61.42
CA GLY A 125 12.55 -55.79 -62.64
C GLY A 125 11.66 -55.95 -63.88
N GLU A 126 10.32 -55.94 -63.76
CA GLU A 126 9.35 -55.67 -64.84
C GLU A 126 8.07 -55.03 -64.25
N LEU A 127 8.12 -53.75 -63.85
CA LEU A 127 6.89 -52.98 -63.69
C LEU A 127 6.17 -52.93 -65.03
N ASN A 128 4.86 -53.22 -65.02
CA ASN A 128 4.04 -53.01 -66.20
C ASN A 128 3.99 -51.50 -66.47
N ASN A 129 4.50 -51.01 -67.60
CA ASN A 129 4.50 -49.57 -67.91
C ASN A 129 3.13 -49.06 -68.38
N GLU A 130 2.11 -49.92 -68.40
CA GLU A 130 0.75 -49.61 -68.81
C GLU A 130 -0.13 -49.61 -67.55
N GLY A 131 -0.54 -48.42 -67.09
CA GLY A 131 -1.75 -48.27 -66.28
C GLY A 131 -2.97 -48.68 -67.11
N ASP A 132 -4.09 -48.98 -66.46
CA ASP A 132 -5.27 -49.48 -67.17
C ASP A 132 -6.00 -48.38 -68.00
N GLY A 133 -5.58 -47.12 -67.83
CA GLY A 133 -6.03 -45.93 -68.53
C GLY A 133 -7.40 -45.43 -68.06
N ASN A 134 -7.84 -45.83 -66.87
CA ASN A 134 -9.17 -45.53 -66.36
C ASN A 134 -9.27 -44.18 -65.64
N GLY A 135 -8.16 -43.46 -65.46
CA GLY A 135 -8.10 -42.18 -64.76
C GLY A 135 -8.03 -42.29 -63.22
N TYR A 136 -7.67 -43.46 -62.69
CA TYR A 136 -7.42 -43.71 -61.28
C TYR A 136 -6.10 -44.46 -61.13
N LEU A 137 -5.32 -44.07 -60.12
CA LEU A 137 -4.26 -44.94 -59.63
C LEU A 137 -4.92 -45.97 -58.71
N ALA A 138 -5.07 -47.20 -59.18
CA ALA A 138 -5.85 -48.25 -58.53
C ALA A 138 -4.98 -49.44 -58.08
N GLU A 139 -5.54 -50.31 -57.25
CA GLU A 139 -4.90 -51.57 -56.89
C GLU A 139 -4.50 -52.37 -58.13
N PHE A 140 -3.33 -53.00 -58.05
CA PHE A 140 -2.69 -53.77 -59.13
C PHE A 140 -2.17 -52.98 -60.34
N ASP A 141 -2.23 -51.64 -60.32
CA ASP A 141 -1.56 -50.85 -61.35
C ASP A 141 -0.03 -50.94 -61.21
N TYR A 142 0.64 -51.13 -62.33
CA TYR A 142 2.11 -51.27 -62.48
C TYR A 142 2.74 -52.53 -61.83
N SER A 143 2.15 -53.10 -60.78
CA SER A 143 2.63 -54.32 -60.11
C SER A 143 1.49 -55.09 -59.45
N GLN A 144 1.59 -56.42 -59.37
CA GLN A 144 0.63 -57.26 -58.65
C GLN A 144 0.58 -57.01 -57.13
N TYR A 145 1.57 -56.28 -56.60
CA TYR A 145 1.64 -55.91 -55.18
C TYR A 145 1.16 -54.48 -54.93
N ALA A 146 0.74 -53.77 -55.98
CA ALA A 146 0.47 -52.36 -55.89
C ALA A 146 -0.92 -52.07 -55.33
N GLY A 147 -1.03 -50.97 -54.59
CA GLY A 147 -2.29 -50.52 -54.03
C GLY A 147 -2.13 -49.42 -52.99
N TRP A 148 -3.27 -48.86 -52.57
CA TRP A 148 -3.31 -47.84 -51.52
C TRP A 148 -3.27 -48.47 -50.14
N VAL A 149 -2.41 -47.90 -49.31
CA VAL A 149 -2.23 -48.25 -47.89
C VAL A 149 -2.24 -46.96 -47.09
N TYR A 150 -2.48 -47.05 -45.78
CA TYR A 150 -2.49 -45.88 -44.93
C TYR A 150 -1.77 -46.11 -43.61
N THR A 151 -1.31 -45.02 -43.03
CA THR A 151 -0.71 -44.98 -41.70
C THR A 151 -1.44 -43.99 -40.81
N ILE A 152 -1.32 -44.19 -39.50
CA ILE A 152 -1.75 -43.23 -38.49
C ILE A 152 -0.57 -42.92 -37.59
N ASN A 153 -0.09 -41.68 -37.59
CA ASN A 153 1.19 -41.27 -37.00
C ASN A 153 2.36 -42.19 -37.40
N ASP A 154 2.51 -42.42 -38.71
CA ASP A 154 3.50 -43.32 -39.34
C ASP A 154 3.50 -44.77 -38.83
N TRP A 155 2.51 -45.13 -38.02
CA TRP A 155 2.23 -46.50 -37.62
C TRP A 155 1.41 -47.20 -38.71
N TRP A 156 1.90 -48.36 -39.16
CA TRP A 156 1.22 -49.17 -40.17
C TRP A 156 -0.14 -49.67 -39.68
N ALA A 157 -1.21 -49.14 -40.28
CA ALA A 157 -2.56 -49.50 -39.90
C ALA A 157 -2.95 -50.87 -40.47
N SER A 158 -2.97 -51.89 -39.60
CA SER A 158 -3.37 -53.27 -39.96
C SER A 158 -4.89 -53.50 -39.95
N LEU A 159 -5.69 -52.43 -39.80
CA LEU A 159 -7.15 -52.46 -39.73
C LEU A 159 -7.74 -51.86 -41.02
N GLY A 160 -9.03 -52.12 -41.27
CA GLY A 160 -9.77 -51.35 -42.27
C GLY A 160 -9.96 -49.91 -41.80
N ALA A 161 -9.97 -48.94 -42.71
CA ALA A 161 -10.03 -47.52 -42.36
C ALA A 161 -11.34 -47.13 -41.64
N ASP A 162 -12.41 -47.90 -41.81
CA ASP A 162 -13.69 -47.75 -41.09
C ASP A 162 -13.63 -48.21 -39.62
N SER A 163 -12.62 -49.01 -39.29
CA SER A 163 -12.41 -49.64 -37.98
C SER A 163 -11.29 -48.99 -37.18
N SER A 164 -10.60 -48.01 -37.78
CA SER A 164 -9.61 -47.15 -37.15
C SER A 164 -10.24 -45.80 -36.81
N VAL A 165 -10.14 -45.38 -35.55
CA VAL A 165 -10.59 -44.05 -35.11
C VAL A 165 -9.41 -43.34 -34.44
N PRO A 166 -9.06 -42.10 -34.83
CA PRO A 166 -8.07 -41.31 -34.11
C PRO A 166 -8.36 -41.24 -32.60
N GLY A 167 -7.35 -41.49 -31.77
CA GLY A 167 -7.45 -41.59 -30.30
C GLY A 167 -7.91 -42.95 -29.77
N GLN A 168 -8.19 -43.93 -30.63
CA GLN A 168 -8.57 -45.29 -30.21
C GLN A 168 -7.34 -46.08 -29.72
N GLU A 169 -7.44 -46.69 -28.54
CA GLU A 169 -6.46 -47.68 -28.09
C GLU A 169 -6.72 -49.03 -28.79
N ILE A 170 -5.67 -49.56 -29.40
CA ILE A 170 -5.63 -50.88 -30.03
C ILE A 170 -4.41 -51.66 -29.50
N THR A 171 -4.29 -52.94 -29.84
CA THR A 171 -3.10 -53.74 -29.53
C THR A 171 -2.20 -53.79 -30.76
N ASP A 172 -0.96 -53.32 -30.64
CA ASP A 172 0.03 -53.43 -31.70
C ASP A 172 0.31 -54.92 -31.97
N TYR A 173 0.21 -55.32 -33.23
CA TYR A 173 0.28 -56.72 -33.61
C TYR A 173 1.67 -57.33 -33.40
N ASN A 174 2.74 -56.55 -33.56
CA ASN A 174 4.12 -57.03 -33.53
C ASN A 174 4.68 -57.13 -32.11
N THR A 175 4.31 -56.16 -31.26
CA THR A 175 4.79 -56.05 -29.88
C THR A 175 3.81 -56.65 -28.88
N GLY A 176 2.51 -56.68 -29.22
CA GLY A 176 1.44 -57.08 -28.30
C GLY A 176 1.09 -56.00 -27.26
N GLU A 177 1.70 -54.81 -27.35
CA GLU A 177 1.50 -53.71 -26.41
C GLU A 177 0.33 -52.81 -26.85
N PRO A 178 -0.36 -52.14 -25.91
CA PRO A 178 -1.35 -51.13 -26.25
C PRO A 178 -0.72 -49.95 -27.02
N VAL A 179 -1.34 -49.55 -28.13
CA VAL A 179 -1.00 -48.35 -28.88
C VAL A 179 -2.25 -47.51 -29.10
N VAL A 180 -2.14 -46.21 -28.86
CA VAL A 180 -3.22 -45.26 -29.14
C VAL A 180 -3.01 -44.75 -30.56
N LEU A 181 -4.02 -44.95 -31.42
CA LEU A 181 -4.01 -44.40 -32.76
C LEU A 181 -3.91 -42.88 -32.69
N GLY A 182 -2.93 -42.32 -33.38
CA GLY A 182 -2.74 -40.88 -33.44
C GLY A 182 -3.76 -40.16 -34.32
N ASP A 183 -3.41 -38.95 -34.74
CA ASP A 183 -4.28 -38.00 -35.41
C ASP A 183 -3.79 -37.58 -36.81
N ILE A 184 -2.68 -38.13 -37.27
CA ILE A 184 -2.09 -37.85 -38.58
C ILE A 184 -2.32 -39.03 -39.52
N ILE A 185 -3.18 -38.85 -40.52
CA ILE A 185 -3.57 -39.88 -41.49
C ILE A 185 -2.80 -39.65 -42.79
N ARG A 186 -2.05 -40.66 -43.26
CA ARG A 186 -1.34 -40.55 -44.53
C ARG A 186 -1.70 -41.72 -45.43
N TRP A 187 -2.09 -41.43 -46.67
CA TRP A 187 -2.33 -42.44 -47.70
C TRP A 187 -1.12 -42.53 -48.62
N HIS A 188 -0.66 -43.75 -48.85
CA HIS A 188 0.52 -44.08 -49.64
C HIS A 188 0.15 -45.08 -50.73
N TYR A 189 0.80 -44.95 -51.88
CA TYR A 189 0.74 -45.96 -52.93
C TYR A 189 2.01 -46.81 -52.86
N THR A 190 1.84 -48.10 -52.60
CA THR A 190 2.91 -49.10 -52.69
C THR A 190 2.89 -49.74 -54.06
N VAL A 191 4.05 -50.17 -54.56
CA VAL A 191 4.19 -51.01 -55.75
C VAL A 191 4.91 -52.31 -55.49
N TYR A 192 5.51 -52.47 -54.30
CA TYR A 192 6.29 -53.64 -53.98
C TYR A 192 6.05 -54.14 -52.55
N GLY A 193 5.82 -55.45 -52.44
CA GLY A 193 5.86 -56.17 -51.17
C GLY A 193 4.82 -55.73 -50.14
N TYR A 194 3.65 -55.25 -50.59
CA TYR A 194 2.55 -54.82 -49.72
C TYR A 194 2.96 -53.73 -48.72
N GLY A 195 3.70 -52.72 -49.19
CA GLY A 195 4.22 -51.61 -48.38
C GLY A 195 5.63 -51.83 -47.82
N ALA A 196 6.34 -52.87 -48.27
CA ALA A 196 7.75 -53.08 -47.90
C ALA A 196 8.66 -51.98 -48.47
N ASP A 197 8.26 -51.42 -49.61
CA ASP A 197 8.84 -50.22 -50.23
C ASP A 197 8.53 -48.92 -49.49
N CYS A 198 7.62 -48.94 -48.52
CA CYS A 198 7.28 -47.75 -47.74
C CYS A 198 8.10 -47.60 -46.46
N GLY A 199 8.69 -48.68 -45.96
CA GLY A 199 9.56 -48.63 -44.79
C GLY A 199 8.86 -48.38 -43.45
N PHE A 200 7.54 -48.44 -43.38
CA PHE A 200 6.81 -48.16 -42.14
C PHE A 200 7.11 -49.18 -41.03
N PRO A 201 7.44 -48.72 -39.81
CA PRO A 201 7.48 -49.58 -38.65
C PRO A 201 6.16 -50.34 -38.50
N SER A 202 6.26 -51.57 -38.01
CA SER A 202 5.11 -52.43 -37.76
C SER A 202 4.33 -52.96 -38.98
N ASN A 203 4.85 -52.82 -40.21
CA ASN A 203 4.24 -53.45 -41.40
C ASN A 203 4.37 -55.00 -41.36
N VAL A 204 3.31 -55.66 -40.88
CA VAL A 204 3.20 -57.12 -40.82
C VAL A 204 3.19 -57.79 -42.19
N MET A 205 2.78 -57.08 -43.24
CA MET A 205 2.69 -57.64 -44.59
C MET A 205 4.06 -57.71 -45.27
N ALA A 206 4.95 -56.77 -44.94
CA ALA A 206 6.33 -56.78 -45.40
C ALA A 206 7.13 -57.99 -44.88
N GLU A 207 6.80 -58.54 -43.70
CA GLU A 207 7.47 -59.73 -43.16
C GLU A 207 7.35 -60.94 -44.10
N TYR A 208 6.21 -61.10 -44.78
CA TYR A 208 6.00 -62.17 -45.77
C TYR A 208 6.94 -62.05 -46.98
N MET A 209 7.54 -60.87 -47.18
CA MET A 209 8.41 -60.53 -48.30
C MET A 209 9.88 -60.37 -47.88
N GLY A 210 10.22 -60.69 -46.61
CA GLY A 210 11.58 -60.58 -46.08
C GLY A 210 11.84 -59.31 -45.24
N GLY A 211 10.79 -58.55 -44.92
CA GLY A 211 10.84 -57.30 -44.17
C GLY A 211 10.81 -56.06 -45.06
N ASN A 212 10.78 -54.89 -44.43
CA ASN A 212 10.86 -53.62 -45.16
C ASN A 212 12.23 -53.45 -45.85
N LEU A 213 12.24 -52.73 -46.97
CA LEU A 213 13.47 -52.42 -47.71
C LEU A 213 14.38 -51.44 -46.96
N PHE A 214 13.78 -50.59 -46.13
CA PHE A 214 14.41 -49.65 -45.20
C PHE A 214 13.44 -49.41 -44.04
N THR A 215 13.85 -48.66 -43.03
CA THR A 215 12.92 -48.17 -41.98
C THR A 215 12.80 -46.67 -42.16
N GLN A 216 11.58 -46.18 -42.36
CA GLN A 216 11.30 -44.75 -42.43
C GLN A 216 11.26 -44.17 -41.01
N GLU A 217 11.75 -42.94 -40.87
CA GLU A 217 11.57 -42.13 -39.66
C GLU A 217 10.15 -41.54 -39.59
N ASP A 218 9.70 -41.26 -38.36
CA ASP A 218 8.37 -40.67 -38.09
C ASP A 218 8.34 -39.19 -38.54
N LYS A 219 7.31 -38.83 -39.31
CA LYS A 219 7.09 -37.48 -39.85
C LYS A 219 5.78 -36.86 -39.40
N SER A 220 5.13 -37.44 -38.40
CA SER A 220 3.79 -37.05 -37.96
C SER A 220 3.69 -35.55 -37.64
N ASP A 221 4.68 -35.03 -36.89
CA ASP A 221 4.71 -33.63 -36.46
C ASP A 221 4.96 -32.69 -37.63
N LEU A 222 5.94 -33.01 -38.49
CA LEU A 222 6.17 -32.29 -39.75
C LEU A 222 4.91 -32.20 -40.64
N ILE A 223 4.19 -33.31 -40.82
CA ILE A 223 2.94 -33.34 -41.61
C ILE A 223 1.86 -32.46 -40.97
N PHE A 224 1.75 -32.47 -39.64
CA PHE A 224 0.82 -31.61 -38.93
C PHE A 224 1.13 -30.13 -39.14
N ILE A 225 2.40 -29.74 -39.00
CA ILE A 225 2.84 -28.34 -39.15
C ILE A 225 2.58 -27.85 -40.58
N LEU A 226 2.88 -28.66 -41.59
CA LEU A 226 2.57 -28.37 -43.00
C LEU A 226 1.07 -28.16 -43.22
N ALA A 227 0.22 -29.01 -42.64
CA ALA A 227 -1.23 -28.87 -42.72
C ALA A 227 -1.74 -27.60 -42.04
N ALA A 228 -1.19 -27.27 -40.87
CA ALA A 228 -1.53 -26.05 -40.14
C ALA A 228 -1.19 -24.79 -40.94
N ILE A 229 -0.05 -24.78 -41.62
CA ILE A 229 0.32 -23.69 -42.53
C ILE A 229 -0.67 -23.56 -43.68
N ASN A 230 -1.00 -24.68 -44.34
CA ASN A 230 -1.89 -24.69 -45.51
C ASN A 230 -3.30 -24.20 -45.21
N ASP A 231 -3.90 -24.70 -44.12
CA ASP A 231 -5.33 -24.53 -43.89
C ASP A 231 -5.68 -23.54 -42.77
N TYR A 232 -4.72 -23.17 -41.90
CA TYR A 232 -4.97 -22.29 -40.76
C TYR A 232 -4.19 -20.96 -40.83
N TYR A 233 -2.86 -21.01 -40.93
CA TYR A 233 -2.02 -19.81 -40.86
C TYR A 233 -1.95 -19.02 -42.19
N GLY A 234 -2.07 -19.69 -43.34
CA GLY A 234 -2.60 -19.12 -44.59
C GLY A 234 -2.01 -17.79 -45.10
N ASN A 235 -0.69 -17.69 -45.28
CA ASN A 235 -0.03 -16.72 -46.18
C ASN A 235 1.49 -16.94 -46.23
N LEU A 236 2.01 -17.57 -47.29
CA LEU A 236 3.44 -17.73 -47.49
C LEU A 236 3.90 -17.02 -48.77
N ALA A 237 4.47 -15.83 -48.60
CA ALA A 237 5.31 -15.25 -49.63
C ALA A 237 6.72 -15.85 -49.49
N THR A 238 6.97 -16.90 -50.27
CA THR A 238 8.26 -17.55 -50.63
C THR A 238 9.53 -17.10 -49.90
N ASP A 239 9.70 -17.52 -48.65
CA ASP A 239 11.01 -17.99 -48.20
C ASP A 239 10.99 -19.53 -48.29
N ASN A 240 12.07 -20.09 -48.82
CA ASN A 240 12.29 -21.47 -49.27
C ASN A 240 11.98 -22.61 -48.24
N VAL A 241 11.43 -22.30 -47.06
CA VAL A 241 11.29 -23.19 -45.90
C VAL A 241 10.14 -24.20 -46.06
N TYR A 242 8.95 -23.76 -46.48
CA TYR A 242 7.81 -24.66 -46.70
C TYR A 242 8.09 -25.71 -47.78
N GLU A 243 8.61 -25.29 -48.93
CA GLU A 243 8.95 -26.21 -50.03
C GLU A 243 10.04 -27.21 -49.64
N THR A 244 11.03 -26.78 -48.85
CA THR A 244 12.08 -27.69 -48.35
C THR A 244 11.49 -28.70 -47.37
N ALA A 245 10.65 -28.25 -46.45
CA ALA A 245 9.95 -29.11 -45.50
C ALA A 245 8.98 -30.09 -46.19
N LEU A 246 8.27 -29.64 -47.23
CA LEU A 246 7.38 -30.47 -48.05
C LEU A 246 8.17 -31.56 -48.81
N ALA A 247 9.36 -31.23 -49.34
CA ALA A 247 10.24 -32.20 -49.96
C ALA A 247 10.77 -33.24 -48.96
N VAL A 248 11.18 -32.82 -47.76
CA VAL A 248 11.60 -33.74 -46.67
C VAL A 248 10.44 -34.62 -46.20
N ALA A 249 9.23 -34.06 -46.11
CA ALA A 249 8.03 -34.82 -45.77
C ALA A 249 7.73 -35.93 -46.79
N ALA A 250 7.94 -35.65 -48.08
CA ALA A 250 7.76 -36.61 -49.16
C ALA A 250 8.88 -37.66 -49.26
N ASP A 251 10.12 -37.37 -48.85
CA ASP A 251 11.28 -38.25 -49.07
C ASP A 251 11.32 -39.47 -48.11
N PRO A 252 11.11 -40.71 -48.58
CA PRO A 252 11.13 -41.91 -47.72
C PRO A 252 12.46 -42.14 -46.99
N LEU A 253 13.55 -41.55 -47.48
CA LEU A 253 14.89 -41.72 -46.91
C LEU A 253 15.35 -40.53 -46.05
N ALA A 254 14.46 -39.56 -45.79
CA ALA A 254 14.74 -38.44 -44.90
C ALA A 254 15.22 -38.94 -43.54
N THR A 255 16.34 -38.39 -43.06
CA THR A 255 16.89 -38.75 -41.76
C THR A 255 16.14 -38.05 -40.64
N ALA A 256 16.24 -38.57 -39.41
CA ALA A 256 15.66 -37.92 -38.23
C ALA A 256 16.18 -36.49 -38.04
N ASP A 257 17.45 -36.23 -38.39
CA ASP A 257 18.05 -34.90 -38.36
C ASP A 257 17.43 -33.97 -39.40
N ASP A 258 17.17 -34.46 -40.63
CA ASP A 258 16.51 -33.66 -41.67
C ASP A 258 15.08 -33.29 -41.26
N ILE A 259 14.33 -34.24 -40.72
CA ILE A 259 12.95 -34.06 -40.25
C ILE A 259 12.91 -33.05 -39.11
N THR A 260 13.70 -33.28 -38.05
CA THR A 260 13.78 -32.39 -36.88
C THR A 260 14.20 -30.97 -37.29
N ALA A 261 15.12 -30.84 -38.24
CA ALA A 261 15.56 -29.53 -38.74
C ALA A 261 14.42 -28.77 -39.45
N GLN A 262 13.57 -29.46 -40.22
CA GLN A 262 12.44 -28.82 -40.90
C GLN A 262 11.28 -28.53 -39.94
N GLU A 263 11.02 -29.39 -38.96
CA GLU A 263 10.04 -29.14 -37.89
C GLU A 263 10.42 -27.88 -37.10
N ALA A 264 11.68 -27.77 -36.68
CA ALA A 264 12.19 -26.58 -36.00
C ALA A 264 12.09 -25.33 -36.90
N ALA A 265 12.48 -25.44 -38.17
CA ALA A 265 12.43 -24.31 -39.10
C ALA A 265 11.00 -23.79 -39.34
N LEU A 266 10.02 -24.69 -39.52
CA LEU A 266 8.62 -24.31 -39.71
C LEU A 266 7.98 -23.80 -38.41
N THR A 267 8.29 -24.42 -37.26
CA THR A 267 7.80 -23.98 -35.95
C THR A 267 8.29 -22.56 -35.66
N SER A 268 9.61 -22.33 -35.79
CA SER A 268 10.18 -20.98 -35.65
C SER A 268 9.62 -20.01 -36.68
N TYR A 269 9.35 -20.45 -37.91
CA TYR A 269 8.73 -19.59 -38.91
C TYR A 269 7.32 -19.15 -38.47
N ILE A 270 6.50 -20.08 -37.99
CA ILE A 270 5.15 -19.79 -37.49
C ILE A 270 5.20 -18.86 -36.29
N GLU A 271 6.06 -19.15 -35.31
CA GLU A 271 6.29 -18.32 -34.14
C GLU A 271 6.70 -16.91 -34.54
N ASN A 272 7.76 -16.75 -35.31
CA ASN A 272 8.28 -15.45 -35.73
C ASN A 272 7.26 -14.65 -36.56
N THR A 273 6.46 -15.33 -37.40
CA THR A 273 5.54 -14.67 -38.35
C THR A 273 4.21 -14.28 -37.70
N PHE A 274 3.66 -15.13 -36.84
CA PHE A 274 2.30 -14.96 -36.32
C PHE A 274 2.24 -14.63 -34.83
N PHE A 275 3.29 -14.96 -34.08
CA PHE A 275 3.32 -14.83 -32.62
C PHE A 275 4.44 -13.90 -32.13
N GLY A 276 5.36 -13.50 -33.03
CA GLY A 276 6.60 -12.82 -32.70
C GLY A 276 7.59 -13.80 -32.07
N ASN A 277 8.89 -13.49 -32.13
CA ASN A 277 9.88 -14.29 -31.39
C ASN A 277 9.44 -14.36 -29.93
N GLU A 278 9.38 -15.55 -29.32
CA GLU A 278 9.76 -15.63 -27.93
C GLU A 278 11.24 -15.25 -27.88
N GLU A 279 11.51 -13.94 -27.76
CA GLU A 279 12.79 -13.49 -27.23
C GLU A 279 13.00 -14.28 -25.95
N THR A 280 14.12 -15.01 -25.85
CA THR A 280 14.59 -15.56 -24.59
C THR A 280 14.36 -14.46 -23.54
N PRO A 281 13.49 -14.68 -22.54
CA PRO A 281 13.03 -13.59 -21.69
C PRO A 281 14.25 -12.87 -21.15
N ARG A 282 14.38 -11.58 -21.48
CA ARG A 282 15.50 -10.76 -21.03
C ARG A 282 15.67 -10.96 -19.53
N GLU A 283 16.85 -11.42 -19.11
CA GLU A 283 17.14 -11.55 -17.69
C GLU A 283 17.29 -10.15 -17.09
N ALA A 284 16.59 -9.93 -15.98
CA ALA A 284 16.61 -8.64 -15.29
C ALA A 284 18.03 -8.29 -14.80
N GLN A 285 18.52 -7.11 -15.16
CA GLN A 285 19.81 -6.53 -14.76
C GLN A 285 20.01 -6.56 -13.23
N ASP A 286 21.16 -7.02 -12.75
CA ASP A 286 21.56 -6.85 -11.34
C ASP A 286 22.30 -5.51 -11.14
N VAL A 287 21.57 -4.53 -10.62
CA VAL A 287 22.11 -3.18 -10.36
C VAL A 287 22.80 -3.05 -9.00
N SER A 288 22.92 -4.12 -8.21
CA SER A 288 23.32 -4.03 -6.80
C SER A 288 24.72 -3.46 -6.60
N ALA A 289 25.67 -3.77 -7.48
CA ALA A 289 27.04 -3.25 -7.39
C ALA A 289 27.09 -1.73 -7.60
N VAL A 290 26.45 -1.24 -8.68
CA VAL A 290 26.34 0.18 -9.00
C VAL A 290 25.60 0.93 -7.89
N LEU A 291 24.44 0.40 -7.47
CA LEU A 291 23.63 1.02 -6.42
C LEU A 291 24.41 1.13 -5.08
N ASN A 292 25.13 0.09 -4.67
CA ASN A 292 25.92 0.14 -3.44
C ASN A 292 27.06 1.16 -3.53
N ALA A 293 27.74 1.26 -4.69
CA ALA A 293 28.83 2.21 -4.90
C ALA A 293 28.32 3.66 -4.86
N VAL A 294 27.24 3.97 -5.58
CA VAL A 294 26.68 5.34 -5.62
C VAL A 294 26.09 5.75 -4.27
N MET A 295 25.43 4.85 -3.52
CA MET A 295 24.94 5.17 -2.17
C MET A 295 26.10 5.48 -1.20
N ALA A 296 27.21 4.74 -1.28
CA ALA A 296 28.39 5.02 -0.48
C ALA A 296 29.02 6.38 -0.84
N GLN A 297 29.06 6.70 -2.13
CA GLN A 297 29.57 7.97 -2.63
C GLN A 297 28.67 9.15 -2.27
N LEU A 298 27.34 9.02 -2.35
CA LEU A 298 26.37 10.02 -1.88
C LEU A 298 26.49 10.25 -0.38
N ALA A 299 26.59 9.20 0.43
CA ALA A 299 26.77 9.33 1.88
C ALA A 299 28.06 10.08 2.27
N THR A 300 29.09 10.00 1.41
CA THR A 300 30.35 10.73 1.57
C THR A 300 30.24 12.18 1.09
N THR A 301 29.63 12.39 -0.08
CA THR A 301 29.52 13.70 -0.74
C THR A 301 28.54 14.62 -0.02
N VAL A 302 27.46 14.05 0.53
CA VAL A 302 26.38 14.73 1.24
C VAL A 302 26.39 14.27 2.70
N ALA A 303 27.47 14.57 3.41
CA ALA A 303 27.65 14.12 4.80
C ALA A 303 26.65 14.77 5.79
N GLU A 304 26.21 16.01 5.51
CA GLU A 304 25.28 16.77 6.33
C GLU A 304 24.12 17.31 5.46
N PRO A 305 23.17 16.44 5.04
CA PRO A 305 22.06 16.88 4.21
C PRO A 305 21.23 17.95 4.92
N SER A 306 20.67 18.87 4.14
CA SER A 306 19.77 19.93 4.61
C SER A 306 18.68 20.19 3.56
N PHE A 307 17.67 20.98 3.91
CA PHE A 307 16.57 21.29 3.01
C PHE A 307 17.06 22.03 1.75
N SER A 308 17.04 21.35 0.61
CA SER A 308 17.68 21.83 -0.63
C SER A 308 17.19 21.07 -1.86
N SER A 309 17.12 21.74 -3.00
CA SER A 309 16.81 21.11 -4.29
C SER A 309 17.86 20.10 -4.77
N THR A 310 19.04 20.06 -4.15
CA THR A 310 20.13 19.13 -4.46
C THR A 310 20.97 18.89 -3.19
N GLY A 311 21.41 17.66 -2.96
CA GLY A 311 22.18 17.29 -1.75
C GLY A 311 21.35 17.29 -0.48
N GLY A 312 20.06 16.97 -0.59
CA GLY A 312 19.07 17.08 0.48
C GLY A 312 18.10 15.91 0.47
N GLU A 313 16.83 16.20 0.21
CA GLU A 313 15.71 15.25 0.32
C GLU A 313 15.90 13.97 -0.51
N TRP A 314 16.51 14.07 -1.70
CA TRP A 314 16.64 12.96 -2.64
C TRP A 314 17.74 11.99 -2.21
N THR A 315 18.86 12.51 -1.70
CA THR A 315 19.88 11.69 -1.05
C THR A 315 19.29 10.98 0.17
N VAL A 316 18.55 11.67 1.03
CA VAL A 316 17.93 11.06 2.23
C VAL A 316 16.97 9.94 1.84
N LEU A 317 16.08 10.18 0.88
CA LEU A 317 15.16 9.17 0.34
C LEU A 317 15.91 7.94 -0.18
N SER A 318 16.95 8.17 -0.99
CA SER A 318 17.76 7.10 -1.60
C SER A 318 18.44 6.23 -0.55
N LEU A 319 19.14 6.85 0.42
CA LEU A 319 19.87 6.12 1.45
C LEU A 319 18.93 5.38 2.42
N ALA A 320 17.76 5.95 2.72
CA ALA A 320 16.78 5.33 3.59
C ALA A 320 16.07 4.15 2.92
N ARG A 321 15.54 4.35 1.70
CA ARG A 321 14.78 3.30 0.97
C ARG A 321 15.69 2.24 0.35
N GLY A 322 16.95 2.59 0.09
CA GLY A 322 18.02 1.67 -0.28
C GLY A 322 18.61 0.89 0.89
N GLU A 323 18.15 1.16 2.12
CA GLU A 323 18.57 0.50 3.36
C GLU A 323 20.09 0.60 3.61
N TYR A 324 20.73 1.67 3.14
CA TYR A 324 22.16 1.91 3.32
C TYR A 324 22.50 2.22 4.79
N TYR A 325 21.66 3.03 5.43
CA TYR A 325 21.72 3.27 6.87
C TYR A 325 20.45 2.75 7.55
N ALA A 326 20.62 2.23 8.77
CA ALA A 326 19.49 2.02 9.66
C ALA A 326 18.80 3.36 9.97
N LYS A 327 17.48 3.38 10.14
CA LYS A 327 16.70 4.62 10.33
C LYS A 327 17.13 5.43 11.56
N ASN A 328 17.55 4.76 12.63
CA ASN A 328 18.06 5.39 13.86
C ASN A 328 19.52 5.84 13.76
N ASN A 329 20.14 5.81 12.57
CA ASN A 329 21.50 6.27 12.36
C ASN A 329 21.61 7.79 12.62
N ALA A 330 22.77 8.21 13.14
CA ALA A 330 23.08 9.62 13.41
C ALA A 330 22.97 10.51 12.16
N TYR A 331 23.17 9.96 10.96
CA TYR A 331 22.98 10.66 9.68
C TYR A 331 21.56 11.22 9.54
N PHE A 332 20.54 10.36 9.71
CA PHE A 332 19.14 10.77 9.62
C PHE A 332 18.68 11.59 10.83
N THR A 333 19.21 11.29 12.02
CA THR A 333 18.94 12.09 13.22
C THR A 333 19.45 13.54 13.06
N GLY A 334 20.66 13.71 12.54
CA GLY A 334 21.24 15.02 12.26
C GLY A 334 20.48 15.78 11.19
N TYR A 335 20.05 15.10 10.12
CA TYR A 335 19.16 15.69 9.11
C TYR A 335 17.86 16.19 9.73
N TYR A 336 17.16 15.34 10.49
CA TYR A 336 15.88 15.69 11.09
C TYR A 336 15.99 16.91 12.02
N ASN A 337 17.05 17.00 12.84
CA ASN A 337 17.26 18.15 13.71
C ASN A 337 17.41 19.47 12.93
N ARG A 338 18.19 19.47 11.83
CA ARG A 338 18.33 20.64 10.95
C ARG A 338 17.01 21.00 10.27
N ILE A 339 16.20 20.01 9.91
CA ILE A 339 14.87 20.23 9.34
C ILE A 339 13.94 20.88 10.36
N VAL A 340 13.91 20.41 11.60
CA VAL A 340 13.07 21.00 12.66
C VAL A 340 13.39 22.48 12.86
N GLU A 341 14.68 22.84 12.95
CA GLU A 341 15.13 24.23 13.04
C GLU A 341 14.65 25.06 11.83
N MET A 342 14.88 24.57 10.62
CA MET A 342 14.49 25.26 9.37
C MET A 342 12.96 25.41 9.23
N VAL A 343 12.19 24.38 9.56
CA VAL A 343 10.72 24.39 9.49
C VAL A 343 10.15 25.42 10.45
N ASN A 344 10.63 25.45 11.70
CA ASN A 344 10.18 26.41 12.71
C ASN A 344 10.38 27.86 12.26
N GLU A 345 11.51 28.17 11.64
CA GLU A 345 11.79 29.51 11.10
C GLU A 345 10.96 29.81 9.84
N THR A 346 10.92 28.89 8.89
CA THR A 346 10.37 29.13 7.55
C THR A 346 8.84 29.14 7.56
N ALA A 347 8.21 28.17 8.20
CA ALA A 347 6.74 28.09 8.26
C ALA A 347 6.15 29.29 9.02
N ALA A 348 6.80 29.73 10.10
CA ALA A 348 6.45 30.96 10.81
C ALA A 348 6.54 32.20 9.89
N SER A 349 7.60 32.30 9.09
CA SER A 349 7.82 33.43 8.18
C SER A 349 6.83 33.47 7.02
N VAL A 350 6.51 32.31 6.45
CA VAL A 350 5.55 32.19 5.34
C VAL A 350 4.13 32.49 5.80
N ASN A 351 3.81 32.18 7.06
CA ASN A 351 2.53 32.45 7.73
C ASN A 351 1.33 31.88 6.97
N LEU A 352 1.43 30.61 6.59
CA LEU A 352 0.38 29.84 5.90
C LEU A 352 0.29 28.43 6.52
N ASN A 353 0.16 28.37 7.85
CA ASN A 353 -0.17 27.15 8.62
C ASN A 353 0.65 25.91 8.22
N GLY A 354 1.98 26.03 8.16
CA GLY A 354 2.91 24.92 7.84
C GLY A 354 3.47 24.92 6.41
N ALA A 355 3.08 25.86 5.55
CA ALA A 355 3.66 25.95 4.21
C ALA A 355 5.09 26.51 4.28
N LEU A 356 6.02 25.88 3.55
CA LEU A 356 7.41 26.32 3.46
C LEU A 356 7.64 27.36 2.36
N GLN A 357 6.70 27.47 1.41
CA GLN A 357 6.72 28.47 0.35
C GLN A 357 5.31 28.93 -0.02
N LYS A 358 5.17 30.20 -0.39
CA LYS A 358 3.87 30.80 -0.76
C LYS A 358 3.29 30.25 -2.07
N ASN A 359 4.16 29.86 -3.00
CA ASN A 359 3.78 29.50 -4.36
C ASN A 359 4.37 28.17 -4.83
N LYS A 360 5.00 27.40 -3.93
CA LYS A 360 5.65 26.13 -4.28
C LYS A 360 5.27 25.03 -3.29
N SER A 361 4.14 24.38 -3.52
CA SER A 361 3.68 23.24 -2.71
C SER A 361 4.63 22.04 -2.80
N THR A 362 5.37 21.92 -3.91
CA THR A 362 6.38 20.87 -4.12
C THR A 362 7.49 20.88 -3.07
N GLU A 363 7.79 22.02 -2.43
CA GLU A 363 8.76 22.11 -1.34
C GLU A 363 8.32 21.31 -0.11
N ASN A 364 7.05 21.45 0.30
CA ASN A 364 6.46 20.62 1.34
C ASN A 364 6.45 19.15 0.91
N SER A 365 6.06 18.86 -0.34
CA SER A 365 5.93 17.48 -0.81
C SER A 365 7.26 16.72 -0.78
N ARG A 366 8.35 17.32 -1.26
CA ARG A 366 9.67 16.68 -1.25
C ARG A 366 10.15 16.40 0.17
N LEU A 367 9.92 17.34 1.09
CA LEU A 367 10.27 17.14 2.49
C LEU A 367 9.42 16.05 3.16
N ILE A 368 8.11 16.02 2.93
CA ILE A 368 7.21 14.99 3.46
C ILE A 368 7.68 13.60 3.02
N VAL A 369 8.05 13.43 1.76
CA VAL A 369 8.55 12.14 1.24
C VAL A 369 9.87 11.74 1.90
N ALA A 370 10.81 12.67 2.06
CA ALA A 370 12.09 12.40 2.73
C ALA A 370 11.89 12.01 4.21
N LEU A 371 11.10 12.78 4.96
CA LEU A 371 10.75 12.47 6.35
C LEU A 371 10.07 11.10 6.48
N SER A 372 9.11 10.83 5.59
CA SER A 372 8.39 9.56 5.57
C SER A 372 9.33 8.39 5.30
N SER A 373 10.36 8.56 4.46
CA SER A 373 11.34 7.49 4.17
C SER A 373 12.19 7.09 5.37
N ILE A 374 12.48 8.04 6.28
CA ILE A 374 13.24 7.82 7.51
C ILE A 374 12.32 7.52 8.72
N GLY A 375 11.01 7.40 8.49
CA GLY A 375 10.03 7.09 9.53
C GLY A 375 9.70 8.26 10.45
N LYS A 376 9.75 9.50 9.97
CA LYS A 376 9.33 10.71 10.69
C LYS A 376 7.99 11.21 10.15
N ASP A 377 7.04 11.50 11.04
CA ASP A 377 5.70 11.97 10.69
C ASP A 377 5.72 13.45 10.29
N ALA A 378 5.29 13.76 9.06
CA ALA A 378 5.28 15.14 8.57
C ALA A 378 4.12 16.00 9.12
N THR A 379 3.21 15.44 9.91
CA THR A 379 2.17 16.20 10.63
C THR A 379 2.68 16.82 11.93
N ALA A 380 3.87 16.44 12.40
CA ALA A 380 4.48 16.92 13.63
C ALA A 380 6.00 17.16 13.45
N VAL A 381 6.35 18.26 12.77
CA VAL A 381 7.75 18.65 12.51
C VAL A 381 8.04 19.95 13.25
N GLY A 382 8.73 19.85 14.39
CA GLY A 382 8.86 20.97 15.30
C GLY A 382 7.47 21.42 15.79
N ASP A 383 7.16 22.70 15.65
CA ASP A 383 5.88 23.27 16.04
C ASP A 383 4.82 23.25 14.91
N TRP A 384 5.10 22.56 13.79
CA TRP A 384 4.32 22.68 12.56
C TRP A 384 3.83 21.36 11.99
N ASN A 385 2.62 21.40 11.41
CA ASN A 385 2.07 20.35 10.57
C ASN A 385 2.25 20.72 9.09
N LEU A 386 3.10 19.98 8.37
CA LEU A 386 3.41 20.25 6.96
C LEU A 386 2.31 19.79 5.98
N VAL A 387 1.32 19.03 6.46
CA VAL A 387 0.18 18.52 5.69
C VAL A 387 -0.98 19.50 5.68
N THR A 388 -1.15 20.31 6.74
CA THR A 388 -2.23 21.30 6.86
C THR A 388 -2.42 22.22 5.63
N PRO A 389 -1.36 22.73 4.97
CA PRO A 389 -1.50 23.59 3.78
C PRO A 389 -2.18 22.92 2.59
N TYR A 390 -2.17 21.57 2.49
CA TYR A 390 -2.79 20.85 1.39
C TYR A 390 -4.32 20.89 1.40
N ASN A 391 -4.95 21.48 2.43
CA ASN A 391 -6.38 21.76 2.40
C ASN A 391 -6.77 22.90 1.44
N ASP A 392 -5.80 23.58 0.84
CA ASP A 392 -6.02 24.62 -0.17
C ASP A 392 -5.57 24.11 -1.56
N PHE A 393 -6.53 23.63 -2.35
CA PHE A 393 -6.25 23.19 -3.72
C PHE A 393 -5.75 24.32 -4.64
N ASP A 394 -6.16 25.58 -4.39
CA ASP A 394 -5.64 26.72 -5.14
C ASP A 394 -4.16 26.95 -4.85
N TRP A 395 -3.72 26.75 -3.60
CA TRP A 395 -2.30 26.74 -3.26
C TRP A 395 -1.56 25.58 -3.91
N ILE A 396 -2.12 24.36 -3.88
CA ILE A 396 -1.52 23.18 -4.51
C ILE A 396 -1.23 23.42 -5.98
N LYS A 397 -2.19 23.92 -6.75
CA LYS A 397 -2.08 24.05 -8.22
C LYS A 397 -1.31 25.28 -8.72
N LYS A 398 -0.72 26.10 -7.83
CA LYS A 398 0.06 27.30 -8.23
C LYS A 398 1.24 27.00 -9.16
N GLN A 399 1.81 25.80 -9.07
CA GLN A 399 2.90 25.35 -9.96
C GLN A 399 2.39 24.58 -11.18
N GLY A 400 1.11 24.72 -11.54
CA GLY A 400 0.48 23.91 -12.58
C GLY A 400 0.39 22.44 -12.15
N ILE A 401 0.43 21.53 -13.12
CA ILE A 401 0.28 20.08 -12.90
C ILE A 401 1.32 19.49 -11.93
N ASN A 402 2.51 20.11 -11.83
CA ASN A 402 3.57 19.64 -10.93
C ASN A 402 3.14 19.67 -9.45
N GLY A 403 2.27 20.63 -9.07
CA GLY A 403 1.75 20.72 -7.71
C GLY A 403 0.86 19.54 -7.31
N PRO A 404 -0.24 19.27 -8.03
CA PRO A 404 -1.11 18.11 -7.79
C PRO A 404 -0.39 16.76 -7.84
N ILE A 405 0.57 16.58 -8.77
CA ILE A 405 1.38 15.36 -8.86
C ILE A 405 2.14 15.11 -7.55
N TRP A 406 2.93 16.10 -7.12
CA TRP A 406 3.70 15.98 -5.88
C TRP A 406 2.82 15.98 -4.62
N ALA A 407 1.63 16.57 -4.66
CA ALA A 407 0.68 16.50 -3.57
C ALA A 407 0.19 15.06 -3.36
N LEU A 408 -0.21 14.36 -4.42
CA LEU A 408 -0.60 12.95 -4.32
C LEU A 408 0.56 12.08 -3.84
N ILE A 409 1.75 12.22 -4.43
CA ILE A 409 2.94 11.46 -4.01
C ILE A 409 3.21 11.67 -2.51
N ALA A 410 3.16 12.90 -2.01
CA ALA A 410 3.41 13.20 -0.61
C ALA A 410 2.30 12.66 0.31
N LEU A 411 1.03 12.95 0.00
CA LEU A 411 -0.11 12.56 0.82
C LEU A 411 -0.27 11.04 0.88
N ASP A 412 -0.02 10.33 -0.22
CA ASP A 412 -0.20 8.89 -0.30
C ASP A 412 1.04 8.13 0.19
N SER A 413 2.16 8.81 0.43
CA SER A 413 3.38 8.16 0.92
C SER A 413 3.18 7.43 2.24
N ASN A 414 2.40 8.02 3.17
CA ASN A 414 2.02 7.40 4.44
C ASN A 414 0.51 7.54 4.75
N GLY A 415 -0.31 7.79 3.72
CA GLY A 415 -1.75 7.99 3.90
C GLY A 415 -2.12 9.21 4.76
N TYR A 416 -1.39 10.32 4.63
CA TYR A 416 -1.64 11.56 5.36
C TYR A 416 -3.04 12.11 5.08
N VAL A 417 -3.77 12.45 6.14
CA VAL A 417 -5.17 12.87 6.05
C VAL A 417 -5.26 14.40 5.96
N THR A 418 -6.00 14.90 4.96
CA THR A 418 -6.43 16.29 4.84
C THR A 418 -7.79 16.46 5.52
N THR A 419 -8.10 17.65 6.05
CA THR A 419 -9.42 17.92 6.62
C THR A 419 -10.49 18.00 5.54
N ASP A 420 -10.12 18.50 4.35
CA ASP A 420 -10.93 18.35 3.15
C ASP A 420 -10.60 17.01 2.47
N SER A 421 -11.52 16.04 2.59
CA SER A 421 -11.39 14.72 1.98
C SER A 421 -11.42 14.72 0.44
N THR A 422 -11.81 15.82 -0.21
CA THR A 422 -11.92 15.93 -1.66
C THR A 422 -10.60 16.30 -2.34
N ILE A 423 -9.60 16.77 -1.60
CA ILE A 423 -8.30 17.24 -2.13
C ILE A 423 -7.64 16.22 -3.05
N ARG A 424 -7.62 14.94 -2.65
CA ARG A 424 -7.03 13.87 -3.47
C ARG A 424 -7.74 13.73 -4.81
N GLN A 425 -9.07 13.68 -4.79
CA GLN A 425 -9.84 13.57 -6.03
C GLN A 425 -9.69 14.82 -6.90
N GLN A 426 -9.63 16.02 -6.31
CA GLN A 426 -9.34 17.26 -7.05
C GLN A 426 -7.97 17.21 -7.73
N CYS A 427 -6.95 16.67 -7.06
CA CYS A 427 -5.64 16.46 -7.67
C CYS A 427 -5.70 15.43 -8.80
N VAL A 428 -6.37 14.29 -8.61
CA VAL A 428 -6.57 13.25 -9.65
C VAL A 428 -7.27 13.85 -10.86
N ASP A 429 -8.42 14.49 -10.68
CA ASP A 429 -9.22 15.08 -11.75
C ASP A 429 -8.42 16.14 -12.51
N TYR A 430 -7.63 16.97 -11.81
CA TYR A 430 -6.79 17.98 -12.45
C TYR A 430 -5.64 17.37 -13.23
N ILE A 431 -5.03 16.28 -12.76
CA ILE A 431 -3.99 15.57 -13.54
C ILE A 431 -4.63 14.98 -14.80
N LEU A 432 -5.78 14.31 -14.69
CA LEU A 432 -6.49 13.74 -15.84
C LEU A 432 -6.91 14.82 -16.85
N GLU A 433 -7.41 15.98 -16.40
CA GLU A 433 -7.74 17.12 -17.26
C GLU A 433 -6.54 17.66 -18.06
N LYS A 434 -5.32 17.45 -17.55
CA LYS A 434 -4.08 17.91 -18.18
C LYS A 434 -3.42 16.85 -19.05
N GLN A 435 -4.01 15.67 -19.20
CA GLN A 435 -3.52 14.69 -20.16
C GLN A 435 -3.65 15.27 -21.57
N LEU A 436 -2.60 15.10 -22.36
CA LEU A 436 -2.51 15.62 -23.72
C LEU A 436 -3.14 14.63 -24.71
N ASP A 437 -3.49 15.11 -25.90
CA ASP A 437 -4.08 14.28 -26.98
C ASP A 437 -3.17 13.11 -27.41
N ASP A 438 -1.86 13.18 -27.13
CA ASP A 438 -0.90 12.12 -27.39
C ASP A 438 -0.77 11.10 -26.25
N GLY A 439 -1.63 11.18 -25.23
CA GLY A 439 -1.77 10.23 -24.13
C GLY A 439 -0.84 10.48 -22.94
N GLY A 440 0.12 11.41 -23.03
CA GLY A 440 1.04 11.73 -21.94
C GLY A 440 0.75 13.06 -21.24
N TRP A 441 1.70 13.51 -20.42
CA TRP A 441 1.63 14.79 -19.71
C TRP A 441 2.87 15.64 -19.98
N ALA A 442 2.71 16.95 -19.86
CA ALA A 442 3.81 17.90 -19.91
C ALA A 442 3.60 19.02 -18.89
N LEU A 443 4.70 19.67 -18.49
CA LEU A 443 4.63 20.84 -17.61
C LEU A 443 3.96 22.02 -18.34
N SER A 444 4.20 22.12 -19.65
CA SER A 444 3.60 23.07 -20.57
C SER A 444 3.72 22.57 -22.01
N GLY A 445 2.83 23.01 -22.91
CA GLY A 445 2.87 22.63 -24.33
C GLY A 445 1.86 21.53 -24.67
N THR A 446 2.04 20.90 -25.84
CA THR A 446 1.08 19.93 -26.41
C THR A 446 1.75 18.59 -26.76
N THR A 447 2.96 18.36 -26.28
CA THR A 447 3.71 17.12 -26.53
C THR A 447 4.09 16.53 -25.19
N ALA A 448 3.81 15.24 -24.99
CA ALA A 448 4.19 14.52 -23.78
C ALA A 448 5.69 14.65 -23.50
N ASP A 449 6.00 14.91 -22.25
CA ASP A 449 7.34 14.95 -21.70
C ASP A 449 7.55 13.70 -20.84
N PRO A 450 8.67 12.96 -21.00
CA PRO A 450 8.88 11.71 -20.28
C PRO A 450 8.92 11.90 -18.76
N ASP A 451 9.49 13.02 -18.28
CA ASP A 451 9.61 13.30 -16.85
C ASP A 451 8.22 13.51 -16.25
N MET A 452 7.45 14.41 -16.85
CA MET A 452 6.11 14.76 -16.38
C MET A 452 5.12 13.62 -16.54
N THR A 453 5.24 12.83 -17.62
CA THR A 453 4.43 11.62 -17.82
C THR A 453 4.76 10.55 -16.77
N GLY A 454 6.05 10.31 -16.52
CA GLY A 454 6.50 9.40 -15.46
C GLY A 454 6.00 9.84 -14.09
N MET A 455 6.17 11.12 -13.73
CA MET A 455 5.72 11.64 -12.44
C MET A 455 4.19 11.58 -12.26
N ALA A 456 3.42 11.86 -13.32
CA ALA A 456 1.95 11.74 -13.28
C ALA A 456 1.52 10.29 -13.03
N LEU A 457 2.15 9.32 -13.71
CA LEU A 457 1.92 7.90 -13.47
C LEU A 457 2.27 7.50 -12.02
N GLN A 458 3.40 7.96 -11.49
CA GLN A 458 3.80 7.69 -10.10
C GLN A 458 2.75 8.19 -9.10
N ALA A 459 2.21 9.39 -9.32
CA ALA A 459 1.15 10.00 -8.48
C ALA A 459 -0.18 9.24 -8.57
N LEU A 460 -0.56 8.78 -9.76
CA LEU A 460 -1.85 8.14 -10.01
C LEU A 460 -1.90 6.66 -9.59
N ARG A 461 -0.77 6.05 -9.20
CA ARG A 461 -0.67 4.59 -8.95
C ARG A 461 -1.65 4.07 -7.88
N ALA A 462 -1.96 4.88 -6.86
CA ALA A 462 -2.89 4.51 -5.79
C ALA A 462 -4.37 4.57 -6.20
N TYR A 463 -4.66 5.15 -7.38
CA TYR A 463 -6.01 5.39 -7.90
C TYR A 463 -6.32 4.52 -9.12
N LYS A 464 -5.49 3.52 -9.42
CA LYS A 464 -5.60 2.63 -10.59
C LYS A 464 -6.94 1.88 -10.70
N ASP A 465 -7.66 1.72 -9.59
CA ASP A 465 -9.00 1.10 -9.59
C ASP A 465 -10.08 2.01 -10.17
N GLN A 466 -9.80 3.31 -10.35
CA GLN A 466 -10.67 4.22 -11.08
C GLN A 466 -10.49 3.99 -12.59
N SER A 467 -11.58 3.70 -13.31
CA SER A 467 -11.53 3.37 -14.75
C SER A 467 -10.89 4.47 -15.60
N ALA A 468 -11.14 5.74 -15.28
CA ALA A 468 -10.55 6.87 -15.98
C ALA A 468 -9.03 6.95 -15.76
N VAL A 469 -8.56 6.67 -14.54
CA VAL A 469 -7.12 6.63 -14.22
C VAL A 469 -6.44 5.47 -14.92
N SER A 470 -7.05 4.28 -14.92
CA SER A 470 -6.50 3.11 -15.63
C SER A 470 -6.41 3.34 -17.14
N ALA A 471 -7.42 3.96 -17.75
CA ALA A 471 -7.40 4.28 -19.18
C ALA A 471 -6.31 5.31 -19.52
N ALA A 472 -6.23 6.40 -18.74
CA ALA A 472 -5.20 7.41 -18.92
C ALA A 472 -3.77 6.84 -18.72
N ALA A 473 -3.59 5.97 -17.73
CA ALA A 473 -2.29 5.34 -17.47
C ALA A 473 -1.86 4.41 -18.62
N GLU A 474 -2.79 3.65 -19.21
CA GLU A 474 -2.49 2.79 -20.36
C GLU A 474 -2.07 3.62 -21.58
N GLU A 475 -2.79 4.70 -21.89
CA GLU A 475 -2.40 5.63 -22.95
C GLU A 475 -1.01 6.25 -22.69
N ALA A 476 -0.72 6.60 -21.44
CA ALA A 476 0.57 7.16 -21.05
C ALA A 476 1.73 6.16 -21.13
N PHE A 477 1.53 4.89 -20.75
CA PHE A 477 2.56 3.86 -20.93
C PHE A 477 2.81 3.55 -22.41
N ASN A 478 1.75 3.51 -23.23
CA ASN A 478 1.90 3.41 -24.68
C ASN A 478 2.64 4.62 -25.25
N ARG A 479 2.38 5.81 -24.72
CA ARG A 479 3.12 7.02 -25.11
C ARG A 479 4.59 6.93 -24.72
N LEU A 480 4.91 6.56 -23.48
CA LEU A 480 6.29 6.35 -23.01
C LEU A 480 7.02 5.29 -23.84
N SER A 481 6.36 4.18 -24.20
CA SER A 481 6.94 3.18 -25.11
C SER A 481 7.26 3.77 -26.49
N SER A 482 6.37 4.62 -27.02
CA SER A 482 6.52 5.21 -28.36
C SER A 482 7.62 6.28 -28.47
N ILE A 483 7.93 6.98 -27.37
CA ILE A 483 8.93 8.06 -27.35
C ILE A 483 10.30 7.61 -26.79
N GLN A 484 10.42 6.35 -26.39
CA GLN A 484 11.69 5.75 -25.99
C GLN A 484 12.63 5.69 -27.21
N ASN A 485 13.88 6.11 -27.02
CA ASN A 485 14.89 6.09 -28.07
C ASN A 485 15.45 4.69 -28.30
N ASP A 486 16.15 4.51 -29.42
CA ASP A 486 16.80 3.27 -29.84
C ASP A 486 17.80 2.69 -28.83
N ASN A 487 18.36 3.53 -27.95
CA ASN A 487 19.27 3.11 -26.87
C ASN A 487 18.54 2.81 -25.55
N GLY A 488 17.21 2.73 -25.57
CA GLY A 488 16.37 2.53 -24.38
C GLY A 488 16.12 3.80 -23.56
N GLY A 489 16.78 4.93 -23.87
CA GLY A 489 16.70 6.16 -23.09
C GLY A 489 15.61 7.13 -23.52
N TYR A 490 15.51 8.27 -22.83
CA TYR A 490 14.49 9.29 -23.08
C TYR A 490 15.09 10.67 -23.28
N ALA A 491 14.44 11.48 -24.13
CA ALA A 491 14.81 12.87 -24.33
C ALA A 491 13.73 13.80 -23.74
N SER A 492 14.11 14.63 -22.78
CA SER A 492 13.29 15.72 -22.25
C SER A 492 13.74 17.03 -22.88
N TRP A 493 12.79 17.79 -23.46
CA TRP A 493 13.08 19.00 -24.24
C TRP A 493 14.15 18.83 -25.35
N GLY A 494 14.26 17.62 -25.90
CA GLY A 494 15.21 17.27 -26.97
C GLY A 494 16.60 16.84 -26.48
N THR A 495 16.82 16.76 -25.17
CA THR A 495 18.10 16.32 -24.59
C THR A 495 17.94 14.96 -23.92
N VAL A 496 18.71 13.97 -24.40
CA VAL A 496 18.80 12.64 -23.75
C VAL A 496 19.53 12.79 -22.44
N ASN A 497 18.90 12.35 -21.34
CA ASN A 497 19.43 12.53 -19.99
C ASN A 497 19.03 11.39 -19.05
N SER A 498 19.75 11.24 -17.94
CA SER A 498 19.56 10.16 -16.96
C SER A 498 18.30 10.36 -16.10
N GLU A 499 17.90 11.60 -15.83
CA GLU A 499 16.75 11.92 -15.00
C GLU A 499 15.43 11.47 -15.64
N SER A 500 15.31 11.56 -16.96
CA SER A 500 14.16 11.05 -17.70
C SER A 500 14.03 9.53 -17.59
N CYS A 501 15.14 8.79 -17.69
CA CYS A 501 15.15 7.35 -17.43
C CYS A 501 14.75 7.05 -15.98
N ALA A 502 15.23 7.84 -15.02
CA ALA A 502 14.88 7.69 -13.61
C ALA A 502 13.37 7.83 -13.36
N GLN A 503 12.71 8.85 -13.94
CA GLN A 503 11.25 9.04 -13.79
C GLN A 503 10.45 7.87 -14.39
N VAL A 504 10.85 7.36 -15.55
CA VAL A 504 10.17 6.23 -16.21
C VAL A 504 10.36 4.93 -15.43
N ILE A 505 11.56 4.66 -14.89
CA ILE A 505 11.82 3.48 -14.04
C ILE A 505 10.94 3.51 -12.79
N VAL A 506 10.85 4.66 -12.10
CA VAL A 506 10.00 4.77 -10.90
C VAL A 506 8.52 4.62 -11.26
N ALA A 507 8.08 5.13 -12.42
CA ALA A 507 6.71 4.95 -12.89
C ALA A 507 6.39 3.47 -13.18
N CYS A 508 7.22 2.79 -13.98
CA CYS A 508 7.02 1.38 -14.34
C CYS A 508 6.94 0.50 -13.09
N THR A 509 7.95 0.62 -12.21
CA THR A 509 8.04 -0.19 -10.98
C THR A 509 6.88 0.07 -10.01
N ALA A 510 6.37 1.31 -9.93
CA ALA A 510 5.19 1.63 -9.12
C ALA A 510 3.89 0.99 -9.64
N TRP A 511 3.81 0.70 -10.94
CA TRP A 511 2.67 0.06 -11.59
C TRP A 511 2.83 -1.45 -11.77
N GLY A 512 3.92 -2.03 -11.24
CA GLY A 512 4.18 -3.47 -11.35
C GLY A 512 4.76 -3.89 -12.70
N ILE A 513 5.24 -2.94 -13.51
CA ILE A 513 5.86 -3.17 -14.81
C ILE A 513 7.37 -3.23 -14.60
N ASN A 514 8.02 -4.27 -15.12
CA ASN A 514 9.47 -4.37 -15.08
C ASN A 514 10.09 -3.51 -16.20
N PRO A 515 10.76 -2.39 -15.89
CA PRO A 515 11.35 -1.51 -16.92
C PRO A 515 12.53 -2.15 -17.67
N ASP A 516 13.02 -3.31 -17.20
CA ASP A 516 14.12 -4.05 -17.81
C ASP A 516 13.67 -5.27 -18.63
N THR A 517 12.42 -5.73 -18.51
CA THR A 517 11.97 -6.96 -19.18
C THR A 517 10.60 -6.86 -19.84
N ASP A 518 9.80 -5.83 -19.55
CA ASP A 518 8.55 -5.58 -20.27
C ASP A 518 8.87 -5.07 -21.68
N SER A 519 8.39 -5.78 -22.70
CA SER A 519 8.73 -5.53 -24.11
C SER A 519 8.37 -4.13 -24.59
N ARG A 520 7.41 -3.45 -23.94
CA ARG A 520 7.10 -2.04 -24.25
C ARG A 520 8.29 -1.11 -23.98
N PHE A 521 9.18 -1.51 -23.08
CA PHE A 521 10.31 -0.72 -22.60
C PHE A 521 11.67 -1.22 -23.10
N ILE A 522 11.67 -2.09 -24.12
CA ILE A 522 12.87 -2.57 -24.80
C ILE A 522 12.90 -2.00 -26.23
N LYS A 523 14.03 -1.39 -26.61
CA LYS A 523 14.29 -0.88 -27.96
C LYS A 523 15.68 -1.31 -28.41
N ASN A 524 15.77 -2.02 -29.53
CA ASN A 524 17.01 -2.60 -30.07
C ASN A 524 17.84 -3.31 -28.99
N ASP A 525 17.20 -4.22 -28.26
CA ASP A 525 17.78 -4.96 -27.14
C ASP A 525 18.22 -4.11 -25.92
N ASN A 526 17.94 -2.80 -25.89
CA ASN A 526 18.25 -1.92 -24.76
C ASN A 526 17.00 -1.57 -23.96
N SER A 527 17.08 -1.69 -22.64
CA SER A 527 16.02 -1.30 -21.72
C SER A 527 16.19 0.13 -21.19
N VAL A 528 15.20 0.62 -20.45
CA VAL A 528 15.33 1.89 -19.70
C VAL A 528 16.41 1.80 -18.62
N VAL A 529 16.62 0.61 -18.05
CA VAL A 529 17.65 0.37 -17.02
C VAL A 529 19.05 0.41 -17.65
N ASP A 530 19.23 -0.17 -18.84
CA ASP A 530 20.49 -0.04 -19.59
C ASP A 530 20.82 1.42 -19.85
N ALA A 531 19.84 2.15 -20.39
CA ALA A 531 20.02 3.55 -20.71
C ALA A 531 20.38 4.40 -19.49
N LEU A 532 19.82 4.10 -18.30
CA LEU A 532 20.22 4.77 -17.06
C LEU A 532 21.67 4.42 -16.67
N LEU A 533 22.06 3.16 -16.78
CA LEU A 533 23.41 2.69 -16.43
C LEU A 533 24.49 3.22 -17.38
N ASP A 534 24.15 3.53 -18.64
CA ASP A 534 25.07 4.18 -19.58
C ASP A 534 25.53 5.58 -19.10
N HIS A 535 24.77 6.22 -18.21
CA HIS A 535 25.14 7.49 -17.57
C HIS A 535 25.97 7.31 -16.28
N TYR A 536 26.28 6.09 -15.86
CA TYR A 536 27.07 5.83 -14.66
C TYR A 536 28.58 5.99 -14.92
N LEU A 537 29.21 6.90 -14.18
CA LEU A 537 30.64 7.15 -14.23
C LEU A 537 31.37 6.27 -13.21
N GLU A 538 31.79 5.08 -13.63
CA GLU A 538 32.40 4.05 -12.75
C GLU A 538 33.58 4.57 -11.91
N ASN A 539 34.44 5.43 -12.47
CA ASN A 539 35.60 5.98 -11.77
C ASN A 539 35.24 6.97 -10.65
N GLU A 540 34.05 7.56 -10.71
CA GLU A 540 33.56 8.54 -9.73
C GLU A 540 32.49 7.96 -8.81
N ALA A 541 31.89 6.82 -9.19
CA ALA A 541 30.70 6.24 -8.57
C ALA A 541 29.53 7.24 -8.49
N LEU A 542 29.34 8.03 -9.54
CA LEU A 542 28.32 9.06 -9.70
C LEU A 542 27.68 8.96 -11.09
N PHE A 543 26.59 9.67 -11.31
CA PHE A 543 25.94 9.75 -12.64
C PHE A 543 26.17 11.11 -13.28
N GLU A 544 26.22 11.14 -14.60
CA GLU A 544 26.15 12.37 -15.38
C GLU A 544 24.73 12.68 -15.85
N HIS A 545 24.44 13.96 -16.07
CA HIS A 545 23.16 14.42 -16.62
C HIS A 545 23.03 14.02 -18.09
N VAL A 546 24.02 14.39 -18.91
CA VAL A 546 24.11 14.07 -20.35
C VAL A 546 25.39 13.32 -20.60
N ALA A 547 25.39 12.42 -21.57
CA ALA A 547 26.58 11.67 -21.95
C ALA A 547 27.80 12.58 -22.17
N ASN A 548 28.90 12.29 -21.47
CA ASN A 548 30.15 13.05 -21.45
C ASN A 548 30.08 14.48 -20.85
N SER A 549 29.10 14.78 -19.98
CA SER A 549 29.04 16.07 -19.27
C SER A 549 29.83 16.08 -17.96
N GLY A 550 30.28 14.91 -17.50
CA GLY A 550 30.85 14.74 -16.15
C GLY A 550 29.76 14.61 -15.09
N SER A 551 30.16 14.25 -13.87
CA SER A 551 29.22 13.95 -12.79
C SER A 551 28.35 15.15 -12.42
N ASP A 552 27.07 14.88 -12.18
CA ASP A 552 26.09 15.83 -11.71
C ASP A 552 25.37 15.27 -10.49
N LEU A 553 25.26 16.07 -9.43
CA LEU A 553 24.71 15.61 -8.16
C LEU A 553 23.20 15.35 -8.25
N MET A 554 22.46 16.15 -9.02
CA MET A 554 21.02 15.95 -9.20
C MET A 554 20.75 14.70 -10.02
N ALA A 555 21.48 14.52 -11.12
CA ALA A 555 21.45 13.30 -11.92
C ALA A 555 21.75 12.06 -11.05
N THR A 556 22.81 12.15 -10.23
CA THR A 556 23.18 11.09 -9.28
C THR A 556 22.07 10.79 -8.29
N GLU A 557 21.46 11.80 -7.67
CA GLU A 557 20.37 11.62 -6.72
C GLU A 557 19.14 10.97 -7.38
N GLN A 558 18.79 11.36 -8.61
CA GLN A 558 17.65 10.76 -9.33
C GLN A 558 17.91 9.33 -9.78
N ALA A 559 19.06 9.09 -10.40
CA ALA A 559 19.48 7.76 -10.79
C ALA A 559 19.52 6.82 -9.59
N THR A 560 20.01 7.29 -8.43
CA THR A 560 20.08 6.46 -7.22
C THR A 560 18.70 6.06 -6.72
N TYR A 561 17.74 6.99 -6.55
CA TYR A 561 16.41 6.58 -6.08
C TYR A 561 15.69 5.69 -7.11
N ALA A 562 15.98 5.83 -8.40
CA ALA A 562 15.41 4.98 -9.45
C ALA A 562 15.97 3.55 -9.38
N LEU A 563 17.28 3.40 -9.17
CA LEU A 563 17.89 2.09 -8.91
C LEU A 563 17.37 1.48 -7.60
N VAL A 564 17.11 2.29 -6.58
CA VAL A 564 16.41 1.82 -5.36
C VAL A 564 15.00 1.34 -5.70
N ALA A 565 14.23 2.07 -6.49
CA ALA A 565 12.88 1.66 -6.90
C ALA A 565 12.90 0.32 -7.64
N TYR A 566 13.81 0.17 -8.60
CA TYR A 566 14.01 -1.06 -9.36
C TYR A 566 14.43 -2.23 -8.45
N LYS A 567 15.43 -2.05 -7.58
CA LYS A 567 15.83 -3.09 -6.60
C LYS A 567 14.68 -3.48 -5.66
N ARG A 568 13.86 -2.53 -5.24
CA ARG A 568 12.68 -2.81 -4.39
C ARG A 568 11.64 -3.63 -5.15
N PHE A 569 11.36 -3.27 -6.40
CA PHE A 569 10.47 -4.02 -7.29
C PHE A 569 10.95 -5.46 -7.50
N MET A 570 12.22 -5.64 -7.85
CA MET A 570 12.83 -6.98 -8.03
C MET A 570 12.78 -7.85 -6.77
N ASN A 571 12.73 -7.22 -5.59
CA ASN A 571 12.62 -7.90 -4.29
C ASN A 571 11.18 -7.95 -3.75
N SER A 572 10.16 -7.66 -4.57
CA SER A 572 8.75 -7.64 -4.16
C SER A 572 8.47 -6.77 -2.93
N LYS A 573 9.23 -5.69 -2.74
CA LYS A 573 9.00 -4.69 -1.69
C LYS A 573 8.03 -3.62 -2.20
N THR A 574 7.50 -2.83 -1.27
CA THR A 574 6.63 -1.70 -1.62
C THR A 574 7.35 -0.70 -2.54
N ALA A 575 6.60 -0.06 -3.44
CA ALA A 575 7.13 0.91 -4.40
C ALA A 575 7.86 2.07 -3.72
N LEU A 576 8.71 2.79 -4.45
CA LEU A 576 9.63 3.80 -3.87
C LEU A 576 8.95 4.76 -2.87
N TYR A 577 7.86 5.39 -3.31
CA TYR A 577 7.09 6.34 -2.51
C TYR A 577 6.02 5.72 -1.62
N ASP A 578 5.87 4.40 -1.62
CA ASP A 578 4.98 3.69 -0.70
C ASP A 578 5.68 3.41 0.62
N MET A 579 5.37 4.18 1.66
CA MET A 579 5.98 4.00 2.98
C MET A 579 5.16 3.09 3.89
N SER A 580 4.21 2.30 3.37
CA SER A 580 3.42 1.36 4.18
C SER A 580 4.25 0.26 4.86
N ASP A 581 5.43 -0.05 4.34
CA ASP A 581 6.41 -0.96 4.96
C ASP A 581 7.45 -0.25 5.84
N VAL A 582 7.38 1.08 5.91
CA VAL A 582 8.22 1.86 6.80
C VAL A 582 7.54 1.87 8.16
N THR A 583 8.19 1.28 9.16
CA THR A 583 7.89 1.64 10.54
C THR A 583 8.25 3.11 10.72
N PHE A 584 7.22 3.93 10.88
CA PHE A 584 7.39 5.26 11.43
C PHE A 584 7.78 5.06 12.88
N GLU A 585 8.83 5.77 13.34
CA GLU A 585 8.79 6.19 14.74
C GLU A 585 7.40 6.78 14.88
N GLY A 586 6.61 6.20 15.79
CA GLY A 586 5.16 6.38 15.76
C GLY A 586 4.84 7.81 15.39
N LYS A 587 3.77 8.01 14.61
CA LYS A 587 3.04 9.28 14.68
C LYS A 587 3.19 9.80 16.11
N ASP A 588 3.04 11.07 16.34
CA ASP A 588 2.26 11.36 17.53
C ASP A 588 0.82 10.79 17.33
N GLU A 589 0.63 9.46 17.21
CA GLU A 589 0.00 8.69 18.28
C GLU A 589 0.86 9.09 19.43
N VAL A 590 0.47 10.20 20.07
CA VAL A 590 1.22 10.91 21.10
C VAL A 590 2.32 9.99 21.55
N VAL A 591 3.60 10.22 21.16
CA VAL A 591 4.63 9.60 21.98
C VAL A 591 4.35 10.25 23.29
N VAL A 592 3.65 9.46 24.09
CA VAL A 592 3.46 9.66 25.47
C VAL A 592 4.87 9.64 25.95
N GLY A 593 5.48 10.82 26.00
CA GLY A 593 6.92 10.94 26.16
C GLY A 593 7.27 10.52 27.55
N LYS A 594 7.15 9.23 27.90
CA LYS A 594 6.65 8.79 29.21
C LYS A 594 5.36 9.55 29.59
N PRO A 595 4.35 8.91 30.20
CA PRO A 595 3.30 9.69 30.83
C PRO A 595 3.97 10.70 31.75
N LYS A 596 3.55 11.96 31.72
CA LYS A 596 4.09 13.02 32.57
C LYS A 596 3.11 13.24 33.69
N ALA A 597 3.62 13.13 34.91
CA ALA A 597 2.85 13.52 36.09
C ALA A 597 2.92 15.03 36.26
N THR A 598 1.79 15.63 36.61
CA THR A 598 1.70 17.00 37.11
C THR A 598 1.13 16.98 38.52
N LEU A 599 1.55 17.96 39.32
CA LEU A 599 1.12 18.13 40.71
C LEU A 599 0.43 19.49 40.86
N GLY A 600 -0.87 19.47 41.13
CA GLY A 600 -1.65 20.64 41.49
C GLY A 600 -1.70 20.81 43.01
N LEU A 601 -1.38 22.01 43.49
CA LEU A 601 -1.45 22.40 44.90
C LEU A 601 -2.14 23.76 45.01
N PRO A 602 -2.80 24.07 46.13
CA PRO A 602 -3.16 25.45 46.43
C PRO A 602 -1.90 26.29 46.63
N ALA A 603 -1.91 27.54 46.14
CA ALA A 603 -0.79 28.47 46.31
C ALA A 603 -0.49 28.75 47.80
N GLN A 604 -1.53 28.79 48.62
CA GLN A 604 -1.45 29.15 50.03
C GLN A 604 -2.36 28.26 50.88
N ILE A 605 -1.94 28.00 52.12
CA ILE A 605 -2.77 27.36 53.16
C ILE A 605 -2.68 28.14 54.47
N THR A 606 -3.64 27.94 55.37
CA THR A 606 -3.61 28.55 56.71
C THR A 606 -2.75 27.73 57.68
N ASP A 607 -2.18 28.41 58.67
CA ASP A 607 -1.54 27.82 59.86
C ASP A 607 -2.52 27.16 60.85
N ASP A 608 -3.84 27.18 60.58
CA ASP A 608 -4.86 26.56 61.43
C ASP A 608 -4.72 25.03 61.49
N ILE A 609 -4.37 24.51 62.67
CA ILE A 609 -4.25 23.07 62.94
C ILE A 609 -5.58 22.36 62.66
N GLY A 610 -5.50 21.25 61.92
CA GLY A 610 -6.63 20.41 61.57
C GLY A 610 -7.32 20.78 60.26
N LYS A 611 -6.97 21.91 59.64
CA LYS A 611 -7.46 22.24 58.29
C LYS A 611 -6.86 21.30 57.25
N THR A 612 -7.64 20.99 56.24
CA THR A 612 -7.28 20.07 55.16
C THR A 612 -7.18 20.80 53.84
N PHE A 613 -6.31 20.30 52.96
CA PHE A 613 -6.20 20.73 51.57
C PHE A 613 -5.80 19.55 50.70
N ASN A 614 -5.96 19.69 49.38
CA ASN A 614 -5.76 18.61 48.44
C ASN A 614 -4.56 18.87 47.54
N ALA A 615 -3.83 17.79 47.24
CA ALA A 615 -2.91 17.73 46.12
C ALA A 615 -3.52 16.85 45.03
N THR A 616 -3.58 17.39 43.81
CA THR A 616 -4.09 16.67 42.64
C THR A 616 -2.94 16.15 41.80
N ILE A 617 -2.97 14.87 41.45
CA ILE A 617 -1.98 14.22 40.60
C ILE A 617 -2.68 13.84 39.29
N SER A 618 -2.18 14.39 38.18
CA SER A 618 -2.73 14.15 36.86
C SER A 618 -1.66 13.59 35.92
N LEU A 619 -2.07 12.73 35.00
CA LEU A 619 -1.25 12.29 33.87
C LEU A 619 -1.70 13.00 32.60
N ASP A 620 -0.77 13.30 31.71
CA ASP A 620 -1.03 13.95 30.41
C ASP A 620 -1.52 13.00 29.32
N GLN A 621 -1.64 11.69 29.62
CA GLN A 621 -2.05 10.66 28.65
C GLN A 621 -2.21 9.27 29.29
N TRP A 622 -2.89 8.38 28.57
CA TRP A 622 -3.09 6.98 28.93
C TRP A 622 -3.45 6.12 27.70
N ASP A 623 -3.03 4.85 27.69
CA ASP A 623 -3.43 3.85 26.69
C ASP A 623 -4.24 2.73 27.33
N ASN A 624 -5.55 2.69 27.05
CA ASN A 624 -6.45 1.64 27.52
C ASN A 624 -6.20 0.27 26.88
N THR A 625 -5.46 0.21 25.76
CA THR A 625 -5.22 -1.02 24.99
C THR A 625 -3.96 -1.76 25.43
N ALA A 626 -3.04 -1.08 26.14
CA ALA A 626 -1.79 -1.65 26.64
C ALA A 626 -1.95 -2.73 27.73
N GLY A 627 -3.14 -2.83 28.35
CA GLY A 627 -3.40 -3.82 29.41
C GLY A 627 -2.65 -3.56 30.71
N TYR A 628 -2.46 -2.28 31.08
CA TYR A 628 -1.80 -1.89 32.33
C TYR A 628 -2.47 -2.47 33.56
N LYS A 629 -1.68 -2.95 34.52
CA LYS A 629 -2.16 -3.69 35.70
C LYS A 629 -1.96 -2.97 37.02
N LEU A 630 -0.94 -2.11 37.10
CA LEU A 630 -0.58 -1.47 38.35
C LEU A 630 0.04 -0.09 38.10
N ILE A 631 -0.30 0.87 38.95
CA ILE A 631 0.40 2.15 39.07
C ILE A 631 0.98 2.23 40.49
N ASP A 632 2.26 2.60 40.64
CA ASP A 632 2.86 2.91 41.94
C ASP A 632 3.71 4.17 41.88
N PHE A 633 3.75 4.93 42.97
CA PHE A 633 4.54 6.16 43.09
C PHE A 633 4.78 6.55 44.55
N ILE A 634 5.62 7.56 44.73
CA ILE A 634 5.96 8.15 46.03
C ILE A 634 5.60 9.64 46.03
N VAL A 635 4.96 10.09 47.11
CA VAL A 635 4.75 11.51 47.42
C VAL A 635 5.62 11.89 48.61
N ASP A 636 6.35 12.99 48.45
CA ASP A 636 7.14 13.59 49.52
C ASP A 636 6.24 14.50 50.37
N VAL A 637 5.93 14.05 51.57
CA VAL A 637 5.10 14.76 52.55
C VAL A 637 6.02 15.61 53.44
N PRO A 638 5.90 16.95 53.42
CA PRO A 638 6.73 17.82 54.24
C PRO A 638 6.38 17.66 55.73
N GLU A 639 7.35 17.96 56.59
CA GLU A 639 7.15 17.99 58.04
C GLU A 639 6.01 18.97 58.39
N GLY A 640 5.17 18.58 59.35
CA GLY A 640 4.03 19.39 59.75
C GLY A 640 2.69 19.02 59.09
N LEU A 641 2.71 18.12 58.10
CA LEU A 641 1.50 17.60 57.45
C LEU A 641 1.30 16.10 57.73
N SER A 642 0.03 15.68 57.84
CA SER A 642 -0.36 14.27 57.74
C SER A 642 -1.28 14.02 56.54
N VAL A 643 -1.30 12.78 56.07
CA VAL A 643 -2.18 12.32 54.99
C VAL A 643 -3.44 11.70 55.62
N THR A 644 -4.60 12.23 55.25
CA THR A 644 -5.91 11.75 55.75
C THR A 644 -6.61 10.82 54.76
N ALA A 645 -6.42 11.04 53.47
CA ALA A 645 -6.99 10.23 52.40
C ALA A 645 -6.10 10.23 51.15
N VAL A 646 -6.16 9.14 50.38
CA VAL A 646 -5.77 9.11 48.97
C VAL A 646 -6.93 8.49 48.20
N THR A 647 -7.46 9.19 47.21
CA THR A 647 -8.58 8.74 46.38
C THR A 647 -8.17 8.66 44.91
N ALA A 648 -8.77 7.73 44.17
CA ALA A 648 -8.62 7.67 42.72
C ALA A 648 -9.52 8.73 42.06
N GLY A 649 -9.08 9.28 40.94
CA GLY A 649 -9.88 10.20 40.11
C GLY A 649 -11.06 9.47 39.47
N ASN A 650 -12.13 10.21 39.15
CA ASN A 650 -13.40 9.64 38.69
C ASN A 650 -13.28 8.85 37.38
N ARG A 651 -12.33 9.25 36.52
CA ARG A 651 -12.07 8.59 35.23
C ARG A 651 -11.26 7.30 35.36
N LEU A 652 -10.62 7.06 36.50
CA LEU A 652 -9.74 5.91 36.70
C LEU A 652 -10.53 4.68 37.17
N GLY A 653 -10.58 3.66 36.31
CA GLY A 653 -11.24 2.38 36.54
C GLY A 653 -10.27 1.21 36.62
N GLY A 654 -10.79 0.05 37.02
CA GLY A 654 -10.04 -1.21 36.96
C GLY A 654 -9.08 -1.47 38.13
N GLY A 655 -9.12 -0.67 39.19
CA GLY A 655 -8.31 -0.91 40.38
C GLY A 655 -8.84 -0.28 41.67
N THR A 656 -8.07 -0.47 42.74
CA THR A 656 -8.31 0.13 44.06
C THR A 656 -7.03 0.77 44.58
N VAL A 657 -7.17 1.96 45.18
CA VAL A 657 -6.03 2.68 45.76
C VAL A 657 -5.67 2.10 47.12
N ASN A 658 -4.38 1.87 47.33
CA ASN A 658 -3.77 1.47 48.59
C ASN A 658 -2.58 2.39 48.86
N TYR A 659 -2.42 2.86 50.09
CA TYR A 659 -1.33 3.77 50.43
C TYR A 659 -0.83 3.57 51.85
N ASN A 660 0.42 3.96 52.07
CA ASN A 660 1.04 3.95 53.39
C ASN A 660 2.06 5.08 53.53
N LEU A 661 1.90 5.93 54.54
CA LEU A 661 2.91 6.90 54.93
C LEU A 661 3.97 6.19 55.79
N GLU A 662 5.18 6.08 55.26
CA GLU A 662 6.29 5.46 55.97
C GLU A 662 6.67 6.24 57.23
N ALA A 663 6.70 5.54 58.37
CA ALA A 663 6.98 6.16 59.66
C ALA A 663 8.36 6.80 59.69
N GLY A 664 8.41 8.11 59.94
CA GLY A 664 9.66 8.87 60.13
C GLY A 664 10.44 9.21 58.86
N THR A 665 9.91 8.92 57.65
CA THR A 665 10.61 9.23 56.39
C THR A 665 9.93 10.34 55.57
N GLY A 666 8.67 10.66 55.86
CA GLY A 666 7.87 11.60 55.06
C GLY A 666 7.52 11.06 53.67
N LYS A 667 7.74 9.77 53.39
CA LYS A 667 7.43 9.17 52.08
C LYS A 667 6.09 8.47 52.11
N LEU A 668 5.11 9.00 51.40
CA LEU A 668 3.82 8.34 51.15
C LEU A 668 3.97 7.45 49.93
N ARG A 669 3.85 6.13 50.09
CA ARG A 669 3.75 5.20 48.96
C ARG A 669 2.30 5.01 48.58
N VAL A 670 2.02 5.08 47.29
CA VAL A 670 0.69 4.84 46.73
C VAL A 670 0.79 3.75 45.66
N VAL A 671 -0.16 2.83 45.67
CA VAL A 671 -0.30 1.75 44.69
C VAL A 671 -1.76 1.64 44.28
N TYR A 672 -2.03 1.53 42.98
CA TYR A 672 -3.36 1.33 42.42
C TYR A 672 -3.38 0.09 41.53
N PHE A 673 -4.20 -0.89 41.90
CA PHE A 673 -4.39 -2.15 41.14
C PHE A 673 -5.64 -2.89 41.62
N ASP A 674 -6.13 -3.84 40.83
CA ASP A 674 -7.16 -4.79 41.24
C ASP A 674 -6.52 -6.07 41.79
N ALA A 675 -6.38 -6.13 43.11
CA ALA A 675 -5.81 -7.28 43.82
C ALA A 675 -6.64 -8.56 43.70
N ASN A 676 -7.92 -8.48 43.31
CA ASN A 676 -8.83 -9.61 43.31
C ASN A 676 -9.01 -10.23 41.93
N ASN A 677 -9.14 -9.41 40.89
CA ASN A 677 -9.47 -9.90 39.54
C ASN A 677 -8.39 -9.66 38.50
N HIS A 678 -7.30 -8.96 38.84
CA HIS A 678 -6.23 -8.65 37.88
C HIS A 678 -6.75 -7.91 36.63
N SER A 679 -7.73 -7.03 36.85
CA SER A 679 -8.36 -6.21 35.82
C SER A 679 -7.34 -5.27 35.17
N ASP A 680 -7.59 -4.91 33.91
CA ASP A 680 -6.87 -3.82 33.26
C ASP A 680 -7.29 -2.49 33.90
N ILE A 681 -6.32 -1.61 34.15
CA ILE A 681 -6.56 -0.24 34.56
C ILE A 681 -6.96 0.55 33.33
N THR A 682 -8.08 1.25 33.42
CA THR A 682 -8.64 2.03 32.32
C THR A 682 -8.91 3.47 32.71
N VAL A 683 -8.82 4.39 31.76
CA VAL A 683 -9.24 5.78 31.90
C VAL A 683 -10.40 6.05 30.94
N SER A 684 -11.55 6.50 31.43
CA SER A 684 -12.67 6.92 30.55
C SER A 684 -12.36 8.23 29.84
N GLY A 685 -12.94 8.42 28.64
CA GLY A 685 -12.74 9.62 27.81
C GLY A 685 -11.32 9.79 27.25
N ASN A 686 -11.17 10.72 26.31
CA ASN A 686 -9.90 10.92 25.56
C ASN A 686 -9.18 12.24 25.90
N ALA A 687 -9.78 13.13 26.70
CA ALA A 687 -9.18 14.41 27.07
C ALA A 687 -8.06 14.25 28.11
N PHE A 688 -6.97 15.00 27.99
CA PHE A 688 -5.87 15.02 28.95
C PHE A 688 -5.32 16.45 29.15
N PRO A 689 -4.66 16.77 30.28
CA PRO A 689 -4.34 15.86 31.40
C PRO A 689 -5.56 15.41 32.19
N ALA A 690 -5.54 14.16 32.66
CA ALA A 690 -6.61 13.55 33.45
C ALA A 690 -6.16 13.41 34.91
N GLN A 691 -7.01 13.76 35.87
CA GLN A 691 -6.76 13.51 37.29
C GLN A 691 -6.79 12.00 37.57
N PHE A 692 -5.72 11.50 38.17
CA PHE A 692 -5.58 10.09 38.54
C PHE A 692 -5.73 9.90 40.04
N PHE A 693 -5.16 10.80 40.85
CA PHE A 693 -5.19 10.68 42.30
C PHE A 693 -5.35 12.03 42.99
N THR A 694 -6.01 12.01 44.15
CA THR A 694 -6.06 13.14 45.08
C THR A 694 -5.47 12.70 46.42
N VAL A 695 -4.52 13.47 46.95
CA VAL A 695 -3.97 13.28 48.29
C VAL A 695 -4.48 14.39 49.20
N THR A 696 -5.23 14.05 50.24
CA THR A 696 -5.75 15.02 51.22
C THR A 696 -4.79 15.14 52.39
N PHE A 697 -4.15 16.30 52.49
CA PHE A 697 -3.29 16.67 53.59
C PHE A 697 -4.09 17.33 54.71
N LYS A 698 -3.60 17.20 55.94
CA LYS A 698 -4.10 17.90 57.13
C LYS A 698 -2.92 18.57 57.83
N VAL A 699 -3.10 19.83 58.19
CA VAL A 699 -2.11 20.62 58.92
C VAL A 699 -2.04 20.10 60.37
N ASP A 700 -0.92 19.51 60.77
CA ASP A 700 -0.67 19.13 62.15
C ASP A 700 0.15 20.20 62.88
N VAL A 701 1.18 20.74 62.21
CA VAL A 701 2.06 21.80 62.71
C VAL A 701 2.57 22.62 61.52
N ALA A 702 2.21 23.89 61.41
CA ALA A 702 2.76 24.80 60.39
C ALA A 702 2.85 26.22 60.98
N ASN A 703 3.87 26.98 60.58
CA ASN A 703 4.06 28.37 61.00
C ASN A 703 3.88 29.32 59.83
N GLU A 704 3.35 30.51 60.12
CA GLU A 704 3.31 31.61 59.15
C GLU A 704 4.69 31.86 58.51
N GLY A 705 4.72 31.89 57.18
CA GLY A 705 5.94 32.08 56.39
C GLY A 705 6.67 30.80 56.00
N ASP A 706 6.24 29.63 56.49
CA ASP A 706 6.77 28.35 56.04
C ASP A 706 6.47 28.14 54.55
N LYS A 707 7.42 27.54 53.83
CA LYS A 707 7.27 27.10 52.44
C LYS A 707 7.34 25.58 52.39
N LEU A 708 6.19 24.94 52.23
CA LEU A 708 6.07 23.48 52.29
C LEU A 708 6.19 22.90 50.87
N GLY A 709 7.30 22.22 50.60
CA GLY A 709 7.54 21.56 49.31
C GLY A 709 6.89 20.18 49.25
N VAL A 710 6.21 19.88 48.14
CA VAL A 710 5.64 18.56 47.83
C VAL A 710 6.13 18.16 46.45
N ASN A 711 6.57 16.91 46.29
CA ASN A 711 6.95 16.38 44.98
C ASN A 711 6.51 14.92 44.83
N ILE A 712 6.32 14.51 43.57
CA ILE A 712 6.06 13.13 43.17
C ILE A 712 7.32 12.54 42.58
N SER A 713 7.65 11.31 42.97
CA SER A 713 8.81 10.60 42.46
C SER A 713 8.54 9.10 42.32
N GLY A 714 9.39 8.42 41.53
CA GLY A 714 9.37 6.97 41.38
C GLY A 714 8.04 6.43 40.83
N MET A 715 7.33 7.22 40.02
CA MET A 715 6.06 6.79 39.45
C MET A 715 6.30 5.81 38.30
N SER A 716 5.63 4.67 38.36
CA SER A 716 5.70 3.64 37.32
C SER A 716 4.35 2.99 37.06
N ILE A 717 4.16 2.55 35.81
CA ILE A 717 2.97 1.82 35.34
C ILE A 717 3.46 0.45 34.87
N LYS A 718 2.85 -0.63 35.35
CA LYS A 718 3.32 -2.01 35.11
C LYS A 718 2.31 -2.80 34.31
N LEU A 719 2.80 -3.55 33.32
CA LEU A 719 2.02 -4.43 32.46
C LEU A 719 2.01 -5.86 32.99
N ASN A 720 3.12 -6.31 33.57
CA ASN A 720 3.26 -7.65 34.11
C ASN A 720 4.25 -7.71 35.28
N SER A 721 4.41 -8.90 35.86
CA SER A 721 5.24 -9.12 37.04
C SER A 721 6.71 -9.42 36.74
N ASP A 722 7.10 -9.65 35.47
CA ASP A 722 8.47 -9.98 35.09
C ASP A 722 9.26 -8.72 34.76
N SER A 723 9.96 -8.18 35.75
CA SER A 723 10.77 -6.97 35.59
C SER A 723 11.93 -7.09 34.59
N THR A 724 12.19 -8.28 34.03
CA THR A 724 13.24 -8.48 33.02
C THR A 724 12.76 -8.30 31.59
N GLU A 725 11.44 -8.27 31.36
CA GLU A 725 10.89 -8.00 30.04
C GLU A 725 11.03 -6.50 29.69
N GLU A 726 11.44 -6.23 28.45
CA GLU A 726 11.77 -4.88 27.94
C GLU A 726 10.60 -3.88 28.06
N ASN A 727 9.36 -4.37 28.18
CA ASN A 727 8.14 -3.58 28.29
C ASN A 727 7.32 -3.86 29.56
N ALA A 728 7.91 -4.47 30.59
CA ALA A 728 7.18 -4.83 31.82
C ALA A 728 6.67 -3.61 32.60
N MET A 729 7.35 -2.47 32.45
CA MET A 729 7.13 -1.26 33.23
C MET A 729 7.48 -0.02 32.42
N ILE A 730 6.59 0.97 32.48
CA ILE A 730 6.79 2.33 31.98
C ILE A 730 7.13 3.22 33.18
N ILE A 731 8.23 3.95 33.08
CA ILE A 731 8.58 4.99 34.05
C ILE A 731 7.87 6.27 33.63
N VAL A 732 7.06 6.86 34.52
CA VAL A 732 6.40 8.15 34.30
C VAL A 732 7.41 9.28 34.56
N ASP A 733 7.42 10.31 33.73
CA ASP A 733 8.22 11.51 33.96
C ASP A 733 7.58 12.36 35.07
N THR A 734 8.30 12.50 36.19
CA THR A 734 7.86 13.27 37.34
C THR A 734 8.70 14.54 37.55
N ALA A 735 9.53 14.94 36.58
CA ALA A 735 10.45 16.07 36.73
C ALA A 735 9.74 17.38 37.10
N ASN A 736 8.55 17.59 36.55
CA ASN A 736 7.72 18.79 36.79
C ASN A 736 6.60 18.55 37.81
N ALA A 737 6.52 17.36 38.42
CA ALA A 737 5.51 17.01 39.42
C ALA A 737 5.94 17.49 40.82
N THR A 738 6.28 18.77 40.94
CA THR A 738 6.76 19.40 42.17
C THR A 738 6.07 20.74 42.38
N GLY A 739 5.89 21.14 43.63
CA GLY A 739 5.27 22.40 43.99
C GLY A 739 5.61 22.82 45.43
N SER A 740 5.34 24.09 45.73
CA SER A 740 5.49 24.66 47.07
C SER A 740 4.20 25.35 47.48
N ILE A 741 3.90 25.28 48.77
CA ILE A 741 2.74 25.92 49.39
C ILE A 741 3.24 26.95 50.39
N ASP A 742 2.74 28.17 50.32
CA ASP A 742 3.04 29.20 51.30
C ASP A 742 2.05 29.11 52.48
N VAL A 743 2.56 28.99 53.70
CA VAL A 743 1.74 28.99 54.92
C VAL A 743 1.50 30.44 55.34
N VAL A 744 0.23 30.83 55.37
CA VAL A 744 -0.20 32.19 55.71
C VAL A 744 -1.05 32.20 56.97
N LYS A 745 -1.07 33.34 57.64
CA LYS A 745 -1.89 33.55 58.83
C LYS A 745 -3.13 34.37 58.52
N GLY A 746 -4.29 33.85 58.95
CA GLY A 746 -5.58 34.49 58.71
C GLY A 746 -5.96 34.55 57.23
N ILE A 747 -6.65 35.62 56.82
CA ILE A 747 -7.19 35.73 55.46
C ILE A 747 -6.15 36.24 54.46
N SER A 748 -5.94 35.46 53.40
CA SER A 748 -5.04 35.75 52.27
C SER A 748 -5.66 35.32 50.92
N TYR A 749 -5.12 35.85 49.82
CA TYR A 749 -5.65 35.73 48.47
C TYR A 749 -4.57 35.32 47.47
N SER A 750 -4.94 34.45 46.53
CA SER A 750 -4.16 34.13 45.35
C SER A 750 -5.06 34.13 44.13
N ALA A 751 -4.57 34.58 42.97
CA ALA A 751 -5.37 34.72 41.77
C ALA A 751 -4.67 34.16 40.53
N VAL A 752 -5.45 33.59 39.60
CA VAL A 752 -4.99 33.13 38.28
C VAL A 752 -5.90 33.68 37.19
N CYS A 753 -5.30 34.03 36.05
CA CYS A 753 -6.05 34.37 34.85
C CYS A 753 -6.44 33.06 34.13
N LEU A 754 -7.73 32.84 33.96
CA LEU A 754 -8.25 31.69 33.24
C LEU A 754 -8.15 31.94 31.73
N TYR A 755 -8.68 33.05 31.25
CA TYR A 755 -8.57 33.44 29.84
C TYR A 755 -8.78 34.95 29.67
N THR A 756 -8.25 35.51 28.58
CA THR A 756 -8.51 36.90 28.15
C THR A 756 -9.19 36.85 26.80
N GLY A 757 -10.32 37.54 26.63
CA GLY A 757 -11.05 37.55 25.36
C GLY A 757 -10.17 38.05 24.20
N ASP A 758 -10.50 37.63 22.98
CA ASP A 758 -9.72 37.94 21.77
C ASP A 758 -10.56 38.59 20.65
N ASP A 759 -11.82 38.94 20.91
CA ASP A 759 -12.79 39.47 19.95
C ASP A 759 -13.12 38.55 18.76
N VAL A 760 -12.70 37.27 18.77
CA VAL A 760 -12.96 36.34 17.66
C VAL A 760 -14.38 35.79 17.72
N ASP A 761 -14.89 35.49 18.92
CA ASP A 761 -16.25 34.97 19.16
C ASP A 761 -17.04 35.85 20.14
N LEU A 762 -17.75 35.25 21.11
CA LEU A 762 -18.69 35.97 21.98
C LEU A 762 -18.02 36.66 23.18
N ILE A 763 -16.72 36.42 23.42
CA ILE A 763 -16.00 37.01 24.56
C ILE A 763 -15.16 38.20 24.08
N PRO A 764 -15.48 39.43 24.53
CA PRO A 764 -14.75 40.63 24.10
C PRO A 764 -13.36 40.72 24.74
N SER A 765 -12.39 41.27 24.01
CA SER A 765 -11.00 41.45 24.47
C SER A 765 -10.84 42.41 25.64
N THR A 766 -11.86 43.21 25.92
CA THR A 766 -11.95 44.06 27.11
C THR A 766 -12.19 43.26 28.39
N LYS A 767 -12.48 41.96 28.31
CA LYS A 767 -12.80 41.11 29.44
C LYS A 767 -11.80 39.96 29.60
N LYS A 768 -11.58 39.55 30.84
CA LYS A 768 -10.85 38.33 31.19
C LYS A 768 -11.52 37.59 32.34
N ALA A 769 -11.47 36.28 32.33
CA ALA A 769 -11.94 35.47 33.44
C ALA A 769 -10.79 35.20 34.41
N ILE A 770 -11.08 35.30 35.70
CA ILE A 770 -10.10 35.07 36.76
C ILE A 770 -10.69 34.12 37.81
N ALA A 771 -9.82 33.35 38.45
CA ALA A 771 -10.13 32.61 39.67
C ALA A 771 -9.33 33.18 40.84
N VAL A 772 -9.98 33.38 41.98
CA VAL A 772 -9.41 33.87 43.24
C VAL A 772 -9.67 32.84 44.31
N SER A 773 -8.59 32.30 44.89
CA SER A 773 -8.64 31.41 46.04
C SER A 773 -8.37 32.20 47.31
N VAL A 774 -9.18 31.95 48.33
CA VAL A 774 -9.18 32.67 49.60
C VAL A 774 -8.99 31.68 50.74
N VAL A 775 -7.94 31.91 51.52
CA VAL A 775 -7.61 31.12 52.70
C VAL A 775 -8.20 31.79 53.95
N GLY A 776 -8.52 31.00 54.98
CA GLY A 776 -8.92 31.52 56.30
C GLY A 776 -10.38 31.98 56.40
N ILE A 777 -11.25 31.53 55.48
CA ILE A 777 -12.68 31.81 55.47
C ILE A 777 -13.50 30.51 55.43
N GLU A 778 -14.81 30.62 55.68
CA GLU A 778 -15.75 29.53 55.42
C GLU A 778 -16.09 29.46 53.92
N ASN A 779 -16.34 28.25 53.42
CA ASN A 779 -16.75 28.04 52.03
C ASN A 779 -18.05 28.78 51.72
N ALA A 780 -18.20 29.21 50.47
CA ALA A 780 -19.35 29.96 49.98
C ALA A 780 -19.64 31.29 50.73
N THR A 781 -18.66 31.88 51.42
CA THR A 781 -18.78 33.25 51.96
C THR A 781 -18.83 34.24 50.80
N LYS A 782 -19.83 35.13 50.73
CA LYS A 782 -19.94 36.11 49.64
C LYS A 782 -18.70 37.02 49.58
N LEU A 783 -18.11 37.10 48.38
CA LEU A 783 -16.88 37.83 48.08
C LEU A 783 -17.14 38.95 47.07
N THR A 784 -16.81 40.19 47.44
CA THR A 784 -16.89 41.34 46.53
C THR A 784 -15.53 42.01 46.40
N TYR A 785 -15.13 42.31 45.17
CA TYR A 785 -13.93 43.07 44.83
C TYR A 785 -14.25 44.54 44.60
N ASN A 786 -13.46 45.44 45.15
CA ASN A 786 -13.51 46.87 44.88
C ASN A 786 -12.11 47.50 45.00
N ASP A 787 -11.57 48.04 43.90
CA ASP A 787 -10.27 48.74 43.88
C ASP A 787 -10.38 50.27 43.89
N GLY A 788 -11.58 50.79 44.21
CA GLY A 788 -11.95 52.20 44.17
C GLY A 788 -12.42 52.69 42.80
N THR A 789 -12.20 51.91 41.73
CA THR A 789 -12.65 52.24 40.36
C THR A 789 -13.62 51.19 39.82
N ASN A 790 -13.30 49.92 40.04
CA ASN A 790 -14.05 48.78 39.53
C ASN A 790 -14.64 47.98 40.71
N GLU A 791 -15.84 47.45 40.51
CA GLU A 791 -16.54 46.63 41.50
C GLU A 791 -17.10 45.37 40.85
N TYR A 792 -16.80 44.20 41.43
CA TYR A 792 -17.25 42.90 40.91
C TYR A 792 -17.71 41.99 42.05
N GLU A 793 -18.86 41.33 41.88
CA GLU A 793 -19.26 40.21 42.71
C GLU A 793 -18.64 38.93 42.14
N PHE A 794 -17.98 38.15 43.00
CA PHE A 794 -17.35 36.90 42.61
C PHE A 794 -18.30 35.73 42.87
N LYS A 795 -18.35 34.79 41.92
CA LYS A 795 -19.15 33.56 42.00
C LYS A 795 -18.36 32.46 42.68
N TYR A 796 -18.96 31.77 43.65
CA TYR A 796 -18.33 30.64 44.31
C TYR A 796 -18.33 29.41 43.39
N SER A 797 -17.19 28.73 43.26
CA SER A 797 -17.10 27.45 42.55
C SER A 797 -16.88 26.33 43.56
N ALA A 798 -17.93 25.55 43.80
CA ALA A 798 -17.85 24.35 44.64
C ALA A 798 -16.86 23.34 44.05
N GLU A 799 -16.90 23.14 42.73
CA GLU A 799 -16.03 22.21 42.00
C GLU A 799 -14.54 22.50 42.21
N ILE A 800 -14.10 23.75 42.00
CA ILE A 800 -12.69 24.13 42.20
C ILE A 800 -12.33 24.09 43.70
N THR A 801 -13.27 24.44 44.58
CA THR A 801 -13.05 24.41 46.03
C THR A 801 -12.86 22.99 46.55
N GLU A 802 -13.66 22.04 46.09
CA GLU A 802 -13.53 20.61 46.44
C GLU A 802 -12.20 20.06 45.93
N LYS A 803 -11.78 20.46 44.73
CA LYS A 803 -10.52 20.02 44.13
C LYS A 803 -9.27 20.51 44.87
N THR A 804 -9.27 21.75 45.35
CA THR A 804 -8.11 22.35 46.04
C THR A 804 -8.17 22.25 47.55
N GLY A 805 -9.36 22.15 48.13
CA GLY A 805 -9.63 22.30 49.56
C GLY A 805 -9.58 23.75 50.04
N VAL A 806 -9.50 24.73 49.13
CA VAL A 806 -9.46 26.16 49.43
C VAL A 806 -10.64 26.84 48.76
N ALA A 807 -11.31 27.76 49.45
CA ALA A 807 -12.49 28.44 48.90
C ALA A 807 -12.09 29.26 47.65
N THR A 808 -12.63 28.88 46.49
CA THR A 808 -12.30 29.51 45.20
C THR A 808 -13.53 30.15 44.57
N TYR A 809 -13.30 31.33 44.00
CA TYR A 809 -14.33 32.13 43.35
C TYR A 809 -13.88 32.59 41.97
N VAL A 810 -14.80 32.78 41.04
CA VAL A 810 -14.51 33.23 39.68
C VAL A 810 -15.32 34.46 39.30
N ALA A 811 -14.76 35.27 38.41
CA ALA A 811 -15.44 36.42 37.84
C ALA A 811 -14.89 36.75 36.46
N LEU A 812 -15.73 37.37 35.63
CA LEU A 812 -15.32 38.04 34.41
C LEU A 812 -15.09 39.51 34.75
N VAL A 813 -13.87 40.01 34.51
CA VAL A 813 -13.44 41.34 34.92
C VAL A 813 -12.83 42.11 33.74
N ASP A 814 -12.67 43.42 33.89
CA ASP A 814 -11.95 44.24 32.90
C ASP A 814 -10.51 43.72 32.72
N ALA A 815 -10.13 43.45 31.47
CA ALA A 815 -8.85 42.88 31.10
C ALA A 815 -7.65 43.75 31.52
N SER A 816 -7.85 45.07 31.63
CA SER A 816 -6.82 46.04 32.00
C SER A 816 -6.41 46.02 33.48
N ILE A 817 -7.20 45.37 34.35
CA ILE A 817 -6.92 45.33 35.80
C ILE A 817 -5.72 44.42 36.06
N ASP A 818 -4.65 44.92 36.67
CA ASP A 818 -3.47 44.13 37.02
C ASP A 818 -3.83 42.93 37.94
N MET A 819 -3.32 41.74 37.63
CA MET A 819 -3.55 40.51 38.39
C MET A 819 -3.14 40.64 39.87
N ILE A 820 -2.13 41.44 40.18
CA ILE A 820 -1.67 41.69 41.55
C ILE A 820 -2.78 42.31 42.43
N LYS A 821 -3.71 43.06 41.83
CA LYS A 821 -4.83 43.64 42.59
C LYS A 821 -5.78 42.58 43.14
N PHE A 822 -5.90 41.42 42.48
CA PHE A 822 -6.74 40.30 42.93
C PHE A 822 -6.06 39.41 43.99
N ALA A 823 -4.80 39.69 44.33
CA ALA A 823 -4.13 39.15 45.51
C ALA A 823 -4.07 40.16 46.68
N THR A 824 -4.58 41.38 46.49
CA THR A 824 -4.50 42.46 47.49
C THR A 824 -5.71 42.44 48.42
N LYS A 825 -5.48 42.09 49.70
CA LYS A 825 -6.52 41.97 50.74
C LYS A 825 -7.46 43.17 50.89
N THR A 826 -6.95 44.40 50.76
CA THR A 826 -7.77 45.62 50.96
C THR A 826 -8.82 45.83 49.88
N ASN A 827 -8.71 45.12 48.76
CA ASN A 827 -9.66 45.22 47.65
C ASN A 827 -10.84 44.27 47.80
N PHE A 828 -10.88 43.43 48.86
CA PHE A 828 -11.94 42.45 49.04
C PHE A 828 -12.72 42.69 50.33
N THR A 829 -14.02 42.39 50.26
CA THR A 829 -14.94 42.44 51.41
C THR A 829 -15.76 41.16 51.49
N PHE A 830 -16.08 40.76 52.72
CA PHE A 830 -16.95 39.63 53.03
C PHE A 830 -18.25 40.12 53.63
N THR A 831 -19.34 39.46 53.30
CA THR A 831 -20.62 39.59 53.99
C THR A 831 -21.05 38.24 54.54
N GLU A 832 -21.90 38.21 55.56
CA GLU A 832 -22.45 36.95 56.12
C GLU A 832 -23.40 36.23 55.14
N ASP A 833 -23.74 36.87 54.02
CA ASP A 833 -24.52 36.26 52.94
C ASP A 833 -23.74 35.15 52.23
N THR A 834 -24.47 34.14 51.75
CA THR A 834 -23.92 33.08 50.90
C THR A 834 -23.61 33.62 49.50
N ALA A 835 -22.45 33.29 48.96
CA ALA A 835 -22.05 33.62 47.60
C ALA A 835 -22.99 32.97 46.58
N SER A 836 -23.19 33.64 45.44
CA SER A 836 -23.85 33.00 44.30
C SER A 836 -22.90 31.99 43.66
N GLU A 837 -23.39 30.77 43.41
CA GLU A 837 -22.57 29.69 42.86
C GLU A 837 -22.50 29.73 41.34
N ILE A 838 -21.45 29.13 40.77
CA ILE A 838 -21.32 28.85 39.35
C ILE A 838 -21.00 27.37 39.14
N THR A 839 -21.64 26.79 38.14
CA THR A 839 -21.39 25.42 37.68
C THR A 839 -20.98 25.50 36.23
N PHE A 840 -19.73 25.12 35.94
CA PHE A 840 -19.25 25.09 34.55
C PHE A 840 -20.05 24.05 33.77
N GLY A 841 -20.38 24.36 32.51
CA GLY A 841 -21.20 23.52 31.65
C GLY A 841 -22.71 23.57 31.90
N ASP A 842 -23.19 24.14 33.01
CA ASP A 842 -24.62 24.43 33.21
C ASP A 842 -24.99 25.76 32.55
N SER A 843 -25.04 25.72 31.22
CA SER A 843 -25.30 26.90 30.40
C SER A 843 -26.74 27.41 30.48
N ASN A 844 -27.68 26.57 30.91
CA ASN A 844 -29.09 26.93 30.97
C ASN A 844 -29.56 27.27 32.41
N GLY A 845 -28.72 27.01 33.42
CA GLY A 845 -28.93 27.38 34.81
C GLY A 845 -29.97 26.53 35.54
N ASP A 846 -30.23 25.30 35.07
CA ASP A 846 -31.15 24.37 35.72
C ASP A 846 -30.50 23.51 36.81
N GLY A 847 -29.18 23.63 36.99
CA GLY A 847 -28.39 22.88 37.95
C GLY A 847 -28.06 21.45 37.49
N VAL A 848 -28.32 21.09 36.22
CA VAL A 848 -28.12 19.74 35.69
C VAL A 848 -27.39 19.79 34.35
N ILE A 849 -26.09 19.48 34.36
CA ILE A 849 -25.29 19.37 33.13
C ILE A 849 -25.79 18.19 32.29
N ASN A 850 -26.33 18.48 31.10
CA ASN A 850 -26.82 17.47 30.18
C ASN A 850 -26.81 17.94 28.70
N ALA A 851 -27.37 17.13 27.80
CA ALA A 851 -27.42 17.45 26.37
C ALA A 851 -28.16 18.77 26.04
N GLN A 852 -29.05 19.24 26.92
CA GLN A 852 -29.74 20.51 26.78
C GLN A 852 -28.79 21.70 26.93
N ASP A 853 -27.74 21.57 27.75
CA ASP A 853 -26.70 22.59 27.90
C ASP A 853 -25.80 22.68 26.68
N ALA A 854 -25.39 21.53 26.14
CA ALA A 854 -24.64 21.51 24.89
C ALA A 854 -25.46 22.17 23.75
N LEU A 855 -26.77 21.92 23.72
CA LEU A 855 -27.66 22.57 22.75
C LEU A 855 -27.77 24.08 22.99
N ALA A 856 -27.86 24.52 24.24
CA ALA A 856 -27.88 25.94 24.60
C ALA A 856 -26.56 26.64 24.23
N ALA A 857 -25.41 26.00 24.45
CA ALA A 857 -24.10 26.49 24.00
C ALA A 857 -24.04 26.69 22.48
N VAL A 858 -24.51 25.69 21.71
CA VAL A 858 -24.61 25.80 20.25
C VAL A 858 -25.58 26.91 19.83
N ASP A 859 -26.72 27.05 20.50
CA ASP A 859 -27.71 28.07 20.18
C ASP A 859 -27.17 29.49 20.41
N THR A 860 -26.49 29.70 21.55
CA THR A 860 -25.81 30.94 21.91
C THR A 860 -24.75 31.31 20.88
N TRP A 861 -23.91 30.34 20.47
CA TRP A 861 -22.91 30.54 19.42
C TRP A 861 -23.53 30.87 18.05
N LEU A 862 -24.48 30.05 17.58
CA LEU A 862 -25.06 30.16 16.23
C LEU A 862 -25.90 31.42 16.05
N ARG A 863 -26.72 31.75 17.05
CA ARG A 863 -27.69 32.84 16.91
C ARG A 863 -27.03 34.18 17.09
N LYS A 864 -25.88 34.26 17.78
CA LYS A 864 -25.25 35.52 18.22
C LYS A 864 -26.31 36.53 18.71
N THR A 865 -27.38 36.03 19.33
CA THR A 865 -28.45 36.85 19.89
C THR A 865 -27.90 37.61 21.09
N ASP A 866 -28.71 38.47 21.73
CA ASP A 866 -28.32 39.36 22.84
C ASP A 866 -27.10 38.85 23.61
N ALA A 867 -26.03 39.68 23.66
CA ALA A 867 -24.73 39.26 24.16
C ALA A 867 -24.88 38.53 25.52
N PRO A 868 -24.35 37.29 25.64
CA PRO A 868 -24.51 36.51 26.85
C PRO A 868 -23.97 37.29 28.04
N ASP A 869 -24.61 37.12 29.19
CA ASP A 869 -24.15 37.80 30.40
C ASP A 869 -22.84 37.19 30.93
N ASP A 870 -22.24 37.84 31.92
CA ASP A 870 -20.94 37.42 32.46
C ASP A 870 -20.98 36.02 33.10
N ALA A 871 -22.13 35.62 33.67
CA ALA A 871 -22.29 34.31 34.27
C ALA A 871 -22.46 33.23 33.20
N GLU A 872 -23.23 33.51 32.14
CA GLU A 872 -23.36 32.63 30.98
C GLU A 872 -22.01 32.42 30.28
N ILE A 873 -21.22 33.48 30.09
CA ILE A 873 -19.88 33.39 29.52
C ILE A 873 -18.97 32.48 30.36
N LEU A 874 -19.00 32.64 31.69
CA LEU A 874 -18.21 31.82 32.61
C LEU A 874 -18.65 30.35 32.59
N ALA A 875 -19.96 30.08 32.55
CA ALA A 875 -20.48 28.71 32.50
C ALA A 875 -20.17 28.02 31.17
N LEU A 876 -20.18 28.77 30.05
CA LEU A 876 -20.05 28.25 28.70
C LEU A 876 -18.60 27.96 28.29
N ASN A 877 -17.64 28.82 28.63
CA ASN A 877 -16.25 28.61 28.24
C ASN A 877 -15.58 27.55 29.12
N VAL A 878 -15.89 26.28 28.84
CA VAL A 878 -15.46 25.14 29.66
C VAL A 878 -14.02 24.70 29.34
N ASN A 879 -13.51 25.07 28.16
CA ASN A 879 -12.18 24.69 27.70
C ASN A 879 -11.09 25.76 27.98
N SER A 880 -11.48 26.94 28.47
CA SER A 880 -10.62 28.09 28.76
C SER A 880 -9.90 28.69 27.53
N ASP A 881 -10.46 28.58 26.33
CA ASP A 881 -9.83 29.00 25.05
C ASP A 881 -10.11 30.45 24.62
N SER A 882 -10.72 31.25 25.51
CA SER A 882 -11.18 32.62 25.24
C SER A 882 -12.35 32.77 24.26
N ARG A 883 -12.98 31.68 23.81
CA ARG A 883 -14.07 31.69 22.83
C ARG A 883 -15.31 30.99 23.38
N ILE A 884 -16.45 31.15 22.70
CA ILE A 884 -17.64 30.34 22.96
C ILE A 884 -18.04 29.81 21.60
N ASN A 885 -17.82 28.53 21.37
CA ASN A 885 -18.02 27.91 20.07
C ASN A 885 -18.41 26.43 20.20
N THR A 886 -18.34 25.69 19.09
CA THR A 886 -18.69 24.27 19.08
C THR A 886 -17.78 23.38 19.92
N PHE A 887 -16.55 23.80 20.24
CA PHE A 887 -15.66 23.07 21.12
C PHE A 887 -16.15 23.09 22.57
N ASP A 888 -16.78 24.17 23.02
CA ASP A 888 -17.39 24.23 24.35
C ASP A 888 -18.62 23.32 24.44
N ALA A 889 -19.48 23.36 23.42
CA ALA A 889 -20.61 22.45 23.33
C ALA A 889 -20.16 20.99 23.33
N LEU A 890 -19.08 20.68 22.61
CA LEU A 890 -18.46 19.35 22.62
C LEU A 890 -17.92 19.02 24.02
N GLY A 891 -17.21 19.93 24.68
CA GLY A 891 -16.70 19.73 26.03
C GLY A 891 -17.81 19.42 27.04
N ILE A 892 -18.97 20.08 26.92
CA ILE A 892 -20.16 19.77 27.75
C ILE A 892 -20.69 18.36 27.47
N VAL A 893 -20.75 17.93 26.20
CA VAL A 893 -21.15 16.56 25.85
C VAL A 893 -20.15 15.54 26.37
N GLU A 894 -18.85 15.79 26.22
CA GLU A 894 -17.79 14.92 26.70
C GLU A 894 -17.86 14.78 28.23
N ALA A 895 -18.07 15.87 28.97
CA ALA A 895 -18.28 15.82 30.42
C ALA A 895 -19.51 14.98 30.78
N PHE A 896 -20.61 15.12 30.03
CA PHE A 896 -21.83 14.35 30.26
C PHE A 896 -21.68 12.85 29.95
N VAL A 897 -20.97 12.48 28.89
CA VAL A 897 -20.84 11.09 28.42
C VAL A 897 -19.73 10.34 29.15
N ASP A 898 -18.59 10.99 29.35
CA ASP A 898 -17.35 10.36 29.81
C ASP A 898 -16.98 10.71 31.27
N ASP A 899 -17.78 11.56 31.93
CA ASP A 899 -17.48 12.17 33.23
C ASP A 899 -16.14 12.93 33.21
N SER A 900 -15.87 13.60 32.08
CA SER A 900 -14.63 14.34 31.87
C SER A 900 -14.65 15.67 32.61
N GLU A 901 -13.56 15.98 33.30
CA GLU A 901 -13.39 17.27 33.95
C GLU A 901 -13.13 18.40 32.94
N TYR A 902 -13.70 19.58 33.18
CA TYR A 902 -13.47 20.75 32.34
C TYR A 902 -12.05 21.31 32.49
N LEU A 903 -11.42 21.67 31.37
CA LEU A 903 -10.06 22.23 31.36
C LEU A 903 -9.98 23.54 32.17
N ILE A 904 -11.04 24.35 32.16
CA ILE A 904 -11.10 25.58 32.95
C ILE A 904 -10.98 25.32 34.46
N VAL A 905 -11.61 24.26 34.95
CA VAL A 905 -11.58 23.84 36.36
C VAL A 905 -10.18 23.37 36.72
N THR A 906 -9.57 22.57 35.84
CA THR A 906 -8.18 22.11 36.01
C THR A 906 -7.21 23.29 36.07
N LYS A 907 -7.33 24.24 35.14
CA LYS A 907 -6.50 25.45 35.10
C LYS A 907 -6.66 26.31 36.35
N ALA A 908 -7.89 26.45 36.85
CA ALA A 908 -8.17 27.17 38.09
C ALA A 908 -7.60 26.45 39.32
N ALA A 909 -7.55 25.11 39.31
CA ALA A 909 -7.02 24.30 40.40
C ALA A 909 -5.48 24.18 40.39
N THR A 910 -4.79 24.50 39.29
CA THR A 910 -3.32 24.51 39.17
C THR A 910 -2.66 25.81 39.65
N LEU A 911 -3.16 26.42 40.72
CA LEU A 911 -2.61 27.62 41.36
C LEU A 911 -1.25 27.33 42.02
N SER A 912 -0.20 27.07 41.24
CA SER A 912 1.15 27.03 41.77
C SER A 912 1.73 28.44 41.85
N THR A 913 2.47 28.72 42.92
CA THR A 913 3.36 29.88 43.02
C THR A 913 4.57 29.66 42.10
N ASN A 914 4.36 29.53 40.79
CA ASN A 914 5.43 29.64 39.82
C ASN A 914 5.43 31.09 39.34
N ASN A 915 6.46 31.81 39.81
CA ASN A 915 6.76 33.24 39.62
C ASN A 915 6.23 33.89 38.35
#